data_AF-A0A9E2FCB9-F1
#
_entry.id   AF-A0A9E2FCB9-F1
#
_cell.length_a   1.000
_cell.length_b   1.000
_cell.length_c   1.000
_cell.angle_alpha   90.00
_cell.angle_beta   90.00
_cell.angle_gamma   90.00
#
_symmetry.space_group_name_H-M   'P 1'
#
loop_
_entity.id
_entity.type
_entity.pdbx_description
1 polymer ?
#
loop_
_entity_poly.entity_id
_entity_poly.type
_entity_poly.pdbx_seq_one_letter_code
_entity_poly.pdbx_strand_id
1 'polypeptide(L)'
;MMRSLFSGVSGIQNHQSWLDVIGDNIANINTIGFKGSRATFSDMLSQTIRSATAPHDNYGGTNAIQVGLGMKLASVDIQFQQGTFESTGNFTDLAVQGEGFFVLSDGNQKFFTRSGAFNMDAEGYLTAQGGSMRVQGYMADQLGTLANNLAPSDIQVPFGMKAPASATTEMGLYCNLDAESTESTATLLSAGTTGVTMVSGEALNGAGGTYTLAILGSNATQGSGIGANTSGGPLVGTESLLSLGIDDEGAQNLTIEVDNSGLPVTIEGLTENSTVNNLIQAITDQVSGVTASLDVSGEVLLTRDFYGSAASIAAAEDPPYTGLNASIFDVVFGGSWTYTAGSDSDLRLDTTASGFLPNGSTTSLPLDVTFEADENTGLITGINGLGGGGVTIFAANGVAAGTMTLETEDTTHTTSIVTFDSLGGEHVVDITFTKTATPNLWDWEIGVEEPAQIISGNTGQVTFDNEGALESFTYDNGALSFSFNPNNGASPVVSIELDAGTIGGVDGMTQFASPTTTIVQSQDGYGMGELIDVFIDGNGTVLGSFSNDQTQTLAQIVLADFNNSQGLMKEGGNLYRASANTGDPMYGLAQTNFGSTIYSGYVEKSNVDLAKQFADMIVAQRGFQACSRVITTSDHMLEEITRLKRA
;
A
#
# COMPACT_ATOMS: atom_id res chain seq x y z
N MET A 1 -17.01 -53.21 -75.48
CA MET A 1 -16.61 -51.82 -75.79
C MET A 1 -17.46 -50.78 -75.07
N MET A 2 -18.80 -50.89 -75.04
CA MET A 2 -19.66 -49.95 -74.28
C MET A 2 -19.24 -49.75 -72.81
N ARG A 3 -18.78 -50.79 -72.10
CA ARG A 3 -18.31 -50.69 -70.71
C ARG A 3 -17.06 -49.80 -70.53
N SER A 4 -16.17 -49.81 -71.52
CA SER A 4 -14.97 -48.94 -71.53
C SER A 4 -15.35 -47.48 -71.74
N LEU A 5 -16.37 -47.22 -72.57
CA LEU A 5 -16.94 -45.89 -72.75
C LEU A 5 -17.60 -45.38 -71.46
N PHE A 6 -18.40 -46.20 -70.77
CA PHE A 6 -19.01 -45.81 -69.49
C PHE A 6 -17.97 -45.49 -68.41
N SER A 7 -16.93 -46.32 -68.29
CA SER A 7 -15.82 -46.04 -67.37
C SER A 7 -15.09 -44.73 -67.74
N GLY A 8 -14.81 -44.50 -69.03
CA GLY A 8 -14.20 -43.27 -69.53
C GLY A 8 -15.04 -42.02 -69.29
N VAL A 9 -16.35 -42.07 -69.55
CA VAL A 9 -17.29 -40.94 -69.31
C VAL A 9 -17.40 -40.64 -67.81
N SER A 10 -17.52 -41.67 -66.97
CA SER A 10 -17.55 -41.48 -65.51
C SER A 10 -16.27 -40.83 -64.99
N GLY A 11 -15.11 -41.22 -65.52
CA GLY A 11 -13.82 -40.62 -65.17
C GLY A 11 -13.74 -39.14 -65.54
N ILE A 12 -14.20 -38.76 -66.74
CA ILE A 12 -14.25 -37.37 -67.19
C ILE A 12 -15.10 -36.50 -66.25
N GLN A 13 -16.33 -36.94 -65.93
CA GLN A 13 -17.25 -36.18 -65.08
C GLN A 13 -16.72 -36.00 -63.65
N ASN A 14 -16.14 -37.06 -63.07
CA ASN A 14 -15.60 -36.98 -61.72
C ASN A 14 -14.31 -36.16 -61.65
N HIS A 15 -13.43 -36.26 -62.66
CA HIS A 15 -12.25 -35.38 -62.73
C HIS A 15 -12.63 -33.92 -62.95
N GLN A 16 -13.71 -33.62 -63.68
CA GLN A 16 -14.26 -32.27 -63.77
C GLN A 16 -14.75 -31.77 -62.41
N SER A 17 -15.53 -32.58 -61.68
CA SER A 17 -15.97 -32.23 -60.32
C SER A 17 -14.80 -32.02 -59.37
N TRP A 18 -13.72 -32.79 -59.51
CA TRP A 18 -12.48 -32.58 -58.75
C TRP A 18 -11.82 -31.25 -59.09
N LEU A 19 -11.74 -30.90 -60.37
CA LEU A 19 -11.20 -29.61 -60.84
C LEU A 19 -12.02 -28.44 -60.31
N ASP A 20 -13.34 -28.57 -60.22
CA ASP A 20 -14.22 -27.54 -59.67
C ASP A 20 -13.92 -27.30 -58.18
N VAL A 21 -13.74 -28.38 -57.40
CA VAL A 21 -13.36 -28.29 -55.98
C VAL A 21 -11.97 -27.68 -55.78
N ILE A 22 -10.98 -28.08 -56.60
CA ILE A 22 -9.64 -27.49 -56.55
C ILE A 22 -9.68 -26.01 -56.95
N GLY A 23 -10.46 -25.65 -57.97
CA GLY A 23 -10.67 -24.29 -58.42
C GLY A 23 -11.24 -23.40 -57.32
N ASP A 24 -12.27 -23.88 -56.60
CA ASP A 24 -12.86 -23.16 -55.46
C ASP A 24 -11.85 -22.97 -54.32
N ASN A 25 -11.05 -24.00 -54.00
CA ASN A 25 -10.00 -23.89 -52.99
C ASN A 25 -8.95 -22.82 -53.34
N ILE A 26 -8.47 -22.81 -54.59
CA ILE A 26 -7.48 -21.84 -55.06
C ILE A 26 -8.06 -20.42 -55.06
N ALA A 27 -9.31 -20.26 -55.51
CA ALA A 27 -9.97 -18.96 -55.54
C ALA A 27 -10.13 -18.35 -54.15
N ASN A 28 -10.35 -19.18 -53.13
CA ASN A 28 -10.60 -18.75 -51.75
C ASN A 28 -9.36 -18.86 -50.83
N ILE A 29 -8.15 -18.91 -51.38
CA ILE A 29 -6.92 -19.02 -50.57
C ILE A 29 -6.68 -17.79 -49.69
N ASN A 30 -7.08 -16.60 -50.15
CA ASN A 30 -6.92 -15.36 -49.38
C ASN A 30 -8.14 -15.04 -48.51
N THR A 31 -9.21 -15.83 -48.60
CA THR A 31 -10.42 -15.61 -47.83
C THR A 31 -10.20 -16.02 -46.37
N ILE A 32 -10.50 -15.10 -45.45
CA ILE A 32 -10.38 -15.31 -44.00
C ILE A 32 -11.37 -16.38 -43.54
N GLY A 33 -10.90 -17.33 -42.73
CA GLY A 33 -11.72 -18.41 -42.16
C GLY A 33 -12.20 -19.45 -43.17
N PHE A 34 -11.68 -19.46 -44.40
CA PHE A 34 -12.07 -20.46 -45.41
C PHE A 34 -11.48 -21.84 -45.08
N LYS A 35 -12.30 -22.88 -45.24
CA LYS A 35 -11.91 -24.27 -45.07
C LYS A 35 -11.93 -24.99 -46.42
N GLY A 36 -10.77 -25.53 -46.80
CA GLY A 36 -10.59 -26.27 -48.04
C GLY A 36 -11.52 -27.47 -48.12
N SER A 37 -12.03 -27.74 -49.32
CA SER A 37 -12.89 -28.89 -49.61
C SER A 37 -12.08 -29.99 -50.31
N ARG A 38 -12.42 -31.25 -50.04
CA ARG A 38 -11.80 -32.43 -50.65
C ARG A 38 -12.85 -33.31 -51.30
N ALA A 39 -12.66 -33.63 -52.58
CA ALA A 39 -13.46 -34.63 -53.27
C ALA A 39 -12.96 -36.05 -52.93
N THR A 40 -13.88 -36.92 -52.52
CA THR A 40 -13.63 -38.35 -52.29
C THR A 40 -14.37 -39.16 -53.33
N PHE A 41 -13.72 -40.19 -53.89
CA PHE A 41 -14.29 -41.03 -54.94
C PHE A 41 -14.43 -42.48 -54.47
N SER A 42 -15.43 -43.18 -54.99
CA SER A 42 -15.57 -44.63 -54.85
C SER A 42 -15.73 -45.29 -56.22
N ASP A 43 -15.47 -46.59 -56.30
CA ASP A 43 -15.90 -47.35 -57.47
C ASP A 43 -17.43 -47.42 -57.53
N MET A 44 -17.98 -47.59 -58.73
CA MET A 44 -19.43 -47.59 -58.94
C MET A 44 -20.04 -48.98 -58.67
N LEU A 45 -19.59 -49.98 -59.41
CA LEU A 45 -19.94 -51.40 -59.27
C LEU A 45 -18.92 -52.25 -60.04
N SER A 46 -18.60 -53.43 -59.51
CA SER A 46 -17.87 -54.45 -60.26
C SER A 46 -18.86 -55.47 -60.86
N GLN A 47 -18.69 -55.79 -62.13
CA GLN A 47 -19.47 -56.85 -62.78
C GLN A 47 -18.70 -58.15 -62.71
N THR A 48 -19.26 -59.16 -62.04
CA THR A 48 -18.69 -60.51 -62.00
C THR A 48 -18.97 -61.23 -63.32
N ILE A 49 -17.91 -61.53 -64.08
CA ILE A 49 -17.96 -62.28 -65.34
C ILE A 49 -17.92 -63.78 -65.06
N ARG A 50 -17.18 -64.19 -64.02
CA ARG A 50 -17.13 -65.57 -63.53
C ARG A 50 -16.95 -65.56 -62.02
N SER A 51 -17.80 -66.27 -61.29
CA SER A 51 -17.68 -66.44 -59.84
C SER A 51 -16.48 -67.32 -59.49
N ALA A 52 -15.92 -67.13 -58.30
CA ALA A 52 -14.87 -68.00 -57.79
C ALA A 52 -15.45 -69.39 -57.49
N THR A 53 -14.68 -70.45 -57.78
CA THR A 53 -15.05 -71.83 -57.47
C THR A 53 -14.00 -72.49 -56.59
N ALA A 54 -14.45 -73.31 -55.63
CA ALA A 54 -13.55 -74.08 -54.77
C ALA A 54 -12.84 -75.21 -55.55
N PRO A 55 -11.60 -75.58 -55.18
CA PRO A 55 -10.90 -76.72 -55.77
C PRO A 55 -11.63 -78.06 -55.56
N HIS A 56 -11.52 -78.97 -56.52
CA HIS A 56 -12.04 -80.35 -56.48
C HIS A 56 -10.90 -81.36 -56.76
N ASP A 57 -11.12 -82.65 -56.49
CA ASP A 57 -10.09 -83.70 -56.46
C ASP A 57 -9.17 -83.80 -57.71
N ASN A 58 -9.64 -83.40 -58.90
CA ASN A 58 -8.85 -83.43 -60.13
C ASN A 58 -8.61 -82.06 -60.81
N TYR A 59 -9.09 -80.94 -60.23
CA TYR A 59 -8.86 -79.58 -60.78
C TYR A 59 -8.82 -78.50 -59.70
N GLY A 60 -7.93 -77.51 -59.85
CA GLY A 60 -7.79 -76.38 -58.94
C GLY A 60 -8.98 -75.41 -58.96
N GLY A 61 -9.18 -74.71 -57.84
CA GLY A 61 -10.19 -73.65 -57.72
C GLY A 61 -9.87 -72.48 -58.65
N THR A 62 -10.89 -71.77 -59.12
CA THR A 62 -10.70 -70.64 -60.04
C THR A 62 -11.05 -69.33 -59.35
N ASN A 63 -10.24 -68.29 -59.59
CA ASN A 63 -10.50 -66.95 -59.08
C ASN A 63 -11.70 -66.31 -59.81
N ALA A 64 -12.42 -65.45 -59.07
CA ALA A 64 -13.47 -64.62 -59.65
C ALA A 64 -12.84 -63.61 -60.63
N ILE A 65 -13.51 -63.42 -61.77
CA ILE A 65 -13.13 -62.37 -62.74
C ILE A 65 -14.18 -61.28 -62.60
N GLN A 66 -13.75 -60.13 -62.06
CA GLN A 66 -14.59 -58.94 -61.90
C GLN A 66 -14.00 -57.78 -62.70
N VAL A 67 -14.87 -57.00 -63.33
CA VAL A 67 -14.48 -55.80 -64.09
C VAL A 67 -15.25 -54.61 -63.55
N GLY A 68 -14.54 -53.55 -63.15
CA GLY A 68 -15.13 -52.32 -62.64
C GLY A 68 -15.85 -51.52 -63.74
N LEU A 69 -16.93 -50.85 -63.36
CA LEU A 69 -17.75 -49.99 -64.23
C LEU A 69 -17.37 -48.50 -64.15
N GLY A 70 -16.18 -48.19 -63.62
CA GLY A 70 -15.69 -46.82 -63.44
C GLY A 70 -15.82 -46.34 -62.00
N MET A 71 -15.92 -45.03 -61.82
CA MET A 71 -15.91 -44.36 -60.52
C MET A 71 -17.10 -43.39 -60.37
N LYS A 72 -17.41 -43.02 -59.13
CA LYS A 72 -18.37 -41.97 -58.78
C LYS A 72 -17.79 -41.05 -57.70
N LEU A 73 -18.23 -39.79 -57.69
CA LEU A 73 -18.02 -38.89 -56.57
C LEU A 73 -18.82 -39.41 -55.37
N ALA A 74 -18.12 -39.73 -54.28
CA ALA A 74 -18.72 -40.25 -53.05
C ALA A 74 -19.17 -39.11 -52.13
N SER A 75 -18.30 -38.11 -51.94
CA SER A 75 -18.56 -36.94 -51.10
C SER A 75 -17.63 -35.78 -51.47
N VAL A 76 -18.01 -34.58 -51.06
CA VAL A 76 -17.13 -33.41 -50.99
C VAL A 76 -17.11 -32.98 -49.54
N ASP A 77 -16.01 -33.27 -48.85
CA ASP A 77 -15.88 -33.08 -47.41
C ASP A 77 -15.10 -31.80 -47.11
N ILE A 78 -15.48 -31.08 -46.05
CA ILE A 78 -14.81 -29.84 -45.65
C ILE A 78 -13.71 -30.18 -44.64
N GLN A 79 -12.50 -29.69 -44.90
CA GLN A 79 -11.36 -29.93 -44.01
C GLN A 79 -11.33 -28.84 -42.92
N PHE A 80 -11.84 -29.13 -41.72
CA PHE A 80 -11.88 -28.17 -40.59
C PHE A 80 -10.53 -27.96 -39.88
N GLN A 81 -9.42 -28.44 -40.45
CA GLN A 81 -8.09 -28.21 -39.89
C GLN A 81 -7.79 -26.71 -39.74
N GLN A 82 -7.06 -26.36 -38.69
CA GLN A 82 -6.66 -25.00 -38.35
C GLN A 82 -5.80 -24.38 -39.46
N GLY A 83 -6.13 -23.17 -39.89
CA GLY A 83 -5.28 -22.33 -40.73
C GLY A 83 -4.27 -21.53 -39.91
N THR A 84 -3.35 -20.84 -40.58
CA THR A 84 -2.40 -19.95 -39.90
C THR A 84 -3.11 -18.69 -39.38
N PHE A 85 -2.60 -18.09 -38.30
CA PHE A 85 -3.10 -16.81 -37.80
C PHE A 85 -2.29 -15.65 -38.37
N GLU A 86 -2.99 -14.58 -38.75
CA GLU A 86 -2.39 -13.30 -39.12
C GLU A 86 -2.84 -12.24 -38.11
N SER A 87 -1.92 -11.39 -37.65
CA SER A 87 -2.25 -10.28 -36.77
C SER A 87 -2.79 -9.10 -37.59
N THR A 88 -3.94 -8.55 -37.19
CA THR A 88 -4.57 -7.39 -37.84
C THR A 88 -4.43 -6.11 -37.02
N GLY A 89 -4.17 -6.22 -35.72
CA GLY A 89 -4.07 -5.08 -34.80
C GLY A 89 -5.41 -4.49 -34.33
N ASN A 90 -6.54 -4.97 -34.84
CA ASN A 90 -7.88 -4.56 -34.38
C ASN A 90 -8.39 -5.55 -33.33
N PHE A 91 -8.75 -5.07 -32.14
CA PHE A 91 -9.21 -5.95 -31.05
C PHE A 91 -10.51 -6.72 -31.39
N THR A 92 -11.34 -6.19 -32.30
CA THR A 92 -12.58 -6.83 -32.74
C THR A 92 -12.34 -8.02 -33.68
N ASP A 93 -11.15 -8.13 -34.27
CA ASP A 93 -10.78 -9.28 -35.06
C ASP A 93 -10.36 -10.42 -34.14
N LEU A 94 -11.03 -11.56 -34.26
CA LEU A 94 -10.87 -12.70 -33.39
C LEU A 94 -10.47 -13.96 -34.17
N ALA A 95 -9.62 -14.78 -33.58
CA ALA A 95 -9.27 -16.08 -34.12
C ALA A 95 -9.41 -17.16 -33.03
N VAL A 96 -10.07 -18.27 -33.36
CA VAL A 96 -10.16 -19.43 -32.45
C VAL A 96 -8.99 -20.37 -32.76
N GLN A 97 -8.28 -20.79 -31.72
CA GLN A 97 -7.33 -21.91 -31.75
C GLN A 97 -7.98 -23.14 -31.13
N GLY A 98 -8.03 -24.25 -31.87
CA GLY A 98 -8.69 -25.49 -31.43
C GLY A 98 -10.09 -25.66 -32.02
N GLU A 99 -10.88 -26.60 -31.51
CA GLU A 99 -12.22 -26.87 -32.04
C GLU A 99 -13.25 -25.82 -31.57
N GLY A 100 -14.28 -25.60 -32.39
CA GLY A 100 -15.35 -24.65 -32.11
C GLY A 100 -15.64 -23.65 -33.23
N PHE A 101 -16.82 -23.06 -33.23
CA PHE A 101 -17.25 -22.05 -34.19
C PHE A 101 -17.82 -20.84 -33.45
N PHE A 102 -17.61 -19.65 -33.98
CA PHE A 102 -18.34 -18.47 -33.54
C PHE A 102 -19.82 -18.64 -33.89
N VAL A 103 -20.69 -18.27 -32.95
CA VAL A 103 -22.14 -18.33 -33.13
C VAL A 103 -22.63 -16.96 -33.56
N LEU A 104 -23.32 -16.92 -34.68
CA LEU A 104 -23.94 -15.73 -35.25
C LEU A 104 -25.47 -15.88 -35.26
N SER A 105 -26.19 -14.77 -35.17
CA SER A 105 -27.65 -14.73 -35.25
C SER A 105 -28.12 -13.67 -36.24
N ASP A 106 -29.14 -14.00 -37.02
CA ASP A 106 -29.92 -13.06 -37.85
C ASP A 106 -31.29 -12.76 -37.19
N GLY A 107 -31.36 -12.86 -35.86
CA GLY A 107 -32.58 -12.69 -35.06
C GLY A 107 -33.55 -13.87 -35.08
N ASN A 108 -33.61 -14.61 -36.19
CA ASN A 108 -34.49 -15.79 -36.34
C ASN A 108 -33.73 -17.13 -36.38
N GLN A 109 -32.53 -17.13 -36.98
CA GLN A 109 -31.74 -18.34 -37.18
C GLN A 109 -30.31 -18.12 -36.71
N LYS A 110 -29.72 -19.20 -36.19
CA LYS A 110 -28.31 -19.24 -35.78
C LYS A 110 -27.45 -19.82 -36.89
N PHE A 111 -26.31 -19.18 -37.12
CA PHE A 111 -25.29 -19.58 -38.06
C PHE A 111 -23.95 -19.71 -37.34
N PHE A 112 -23.03 -20.44 -37.95
CA PHE A 112 -21.74 -20.76 -37.37
C PHE A 112 -20.65 -20.34 -38.33
N THR A 113 -19.59 -19.72 -37.84
CA THR A 113 -18.46 -19.32 -38.68
C THR A 113 -17.14 -19.53 -37.97
N ARG A 114 -16.09 -19.67 -38.79
CA ARG A 114 -14.70 -19.63 -38.33
C ARG A 114 -14.01 -18.32 -38.70
N SER A 115 -14.66 -17.49 -39.52
CA SER A 115 -14.17 -16.14 -39.80
C SER A 115 -14.48 -15.25 -38.61
N GLY A 116 -13.45 -14.66 -37.99
CA GLY A 116 -13.63 -13.73 -36.89
C GLY A 116 -13.30 -12.29 -37.25
N ALA A 117 -13.51 -11.90 -38.51
CA ALA A 117 -13.49 -10.48 -38.89
C ALA A 117 -14.80 -9.82 -38.44
N PHE A 118 -14.80 -9.27 -37.22
CA PHE A 118 -15.96 -8.61 -36.62
C PHE A 118 -15.78 -7.08 -36.56
N ASN A 119 -16.90 -6.37 -36.65
CA ASN A 119 -16.96 -4.92 -36.49
C ASN A 119 -18.09 -4.57 -35.52
N MET A 120 -17.98 -3.43 -34.83
CA MET A 120 -19.09 -2.91 -34.05
C MET A 120 -20.01 -2.05 -34.92
N ASP A 121 -21.33 -2.25 -34.79
CA ASP A 121 -22.33 -1.40 -35.45
C ASP A 121 -22.61 -0.11 -34.64
N ALA A 122 -23.48 0.74 -35.18
CA ALA A 122 -23.83 2.02 -34.54
C ALA A 122 -24.60 1.86 -33.20
N GLU A 123 -25.22 0.71 -32.97
CA GLU A 123 -25.95 0.37 -31.74
C GLU A 123 -25.05 -0.36 -30.72
N GLY A 124 -23.77 -0.59 -31.07
CA GLY A 124 -22.78 -1.28 -30.25
C GLY A 124 -22.82 -2.80 -30.34
N TYR A 125 -23.55 -3.39 -31.29
CA TYR A 125 -23.52 -4.85 -31.47
C TYR A 125 -22.26 -5.29 -32.21
N LEU A 126 -21.69 -6.40 -31.77
CA LEU A 126 -20.61 -7.05 -32.49
C LEU A 126 -21.20 -7.81 -33.69
N THR A 127 -20.84 -7.40 -34.90
CA THR A 127 -21.39 -7.93 -36.15
C THR A 127 -20.31 -8.52 -37.04
N ALA A 128 -20.67 -9.55 -37.81
CA ALA A 128 -19.80 -10.11 -38.84
C ALA A 128 -19.71 -9.22 -40.07
N GLN A 129 -18.58 -9.32 -40.81
CA GLN A 129 -18.38 -8.62 -42.07
C GLN A 129 -19.50 -8.94 -43.07
N GLY A 130 -20.36 -7.95 -43.36
CA GLY A 130 -21.61 -8.12 -44.12
C GLY A 130 -22.86 -7.57 -43.42
N GLY A 131 -22.75 -7.21 -42.14
CA GLY A 131 -23.63 -6.26 -41.43
C GLY A 131 -24.99 -6.76 -40.96
N SER A 132 -25.44 -7.95 -41.36
CA SER A 132 -26.74 -8.49 -40.92
C SER A 132 -26.66 -9.43 -39.71
N MET A 133 -25.48 -9.98 -39.42
CA MET A 133 -25.34 -11.08 -38.47
C MET A 133 -24.61 -10.65 -37.21
N ARG A 134 -25.20 -10.92 -36.04
CA ARG A 134 -24.70 -10.51 -34.73
C ARG A 134 -24.03 -11.68 -34.00
N VAL A 135 -22.90 -11.42 -33.37
CA VAL A 135 -22.17 -12.41 -32.56
C VAL A 135 -22.94 -12.68 -31.27
N GLN A 136 -23.06 -13.96 -30.92
CA GLN A 136 -23.73 -14.40 -29.71
C GLN A 136 -22.75 -14.64 -28.56
N GLY A 137 -23.22 -14.36 -27.35
CA GLY A 137 -22.47 -14.57 -26.12
C GLY A 137 -23.36 -14.52 -24.89
N TYR A 138 -22.74 -14.50 -23.73
CA TYR A 138 -23.40 -14.18 -22.47
C TYR A 138 -23.06 -12.75 -22.09
N MET A 139 -24.08 -11.93 -21.94
CA MET A 139 -23.92 -10.59 -21.38
C MET A 139 -23.67 -10.68 -19.87
N ALA A 140 -22.80 -9.82 -19.36
CA ALA A 140 -22.65 -9.64 -17.93
C ALA A 140 -23.77 -8.74 -17.38
N ASP A 141 -24.12 -8.94 -16.12
CA ASP A 141 -24.99 -8.02 -15.40
C ASP A 141 -24.26 -6.70 -15.08
N GLN A 142 -24.97 -5.70 -14.57
CA GLN A 142 -24.46 -4.36 -14.26
C GLN A 142 -23.30 -4.35 -13.23
N LEU A 143 -23.07 -5.46 -12.54
CA LEU A 143 -21.97 -5.71 -11.60
C LEU A 143 -20.83 -6.57 -12.20
N GLY A 144 -20.83 -6.80 -13.52
CA GLY A 144 -19.80 -7.57 -14.21
C GLY A 144 -19.84 -9.09 -14.01
N THR A 145 -20.95 -9.62 -13.48
CA THR A 145 -21.13 -11.08 -13.29
C THR A 145 -21.77 -11.71 -14.52
N LEU A 146 -21.17 -12.79 -15.05
CA LEU A 146 -21.64 -13.52 -16.21
C LEU A 146 -22.73 -14.54 -15.84
N ALA A 147 -23.88 -14.51 -16.53
CA ALA A 147 -24.94 -15.49 -16.35
C ALA A 147 -24.67 -16.77 -17.18
N ASN A 148 -23.93 -17.72 -16.61
CA ASN A 148 -23.45 -18.94 -17.31
C ASN A 148 -24.51 -19.96 -17.75
N ASN A 149 -25.82 -19.73 -17.49
CA ASN A 149 -26.87 -20.75 -17.72
C ASN A 149 -28.07 -20.26 -18.54
N LEU A 150 -27.95 -19.10 -19.19
CA LEU A 150 -28.98 -18.59 -20.10
C LEU A 150 -28.67 -19.01 -21.55
N ALA A 151 -29.63 -18.88 -22.45
CA ALA A 151 -29.36 -19.07 -23.87
C ALA A 151 -28.43 -17.93 -24.37
N PRO A 152 -27.47 -18.20 -25.28
CA PRO A 152 -26.64 -17.14 -25.84
C PRO A 152 -27.50 -16.06 -26.49
N SER A 153 -27.22 -14.80 -26.17
CA SER A 153 -27.87 -13.59 -26.68
C SER A 153 -26.90 -12.75 -27.51
N ASP A 154 -27.42 -11.75 -28.23
CA ASP A 154 -26.59 -10.79 -28.96
C ASP A 154 -25.62 -10.06 -28.01
N ILE A 155 -24.35 -9.97 -28.38
CA ILE A 155 -23.36 -9.17 -27.64
C ILE A 155 -23.54 -7.70 -28.03
N GLN A 156 -23.84 -6.87 -27.04
CA GLN A 156 -23.98 -5.43 -27.19
C GLN A 156 -23.05 -4.69 -26.24
N VAL A 157 -22.15 -3.90 -26.80
CA VAL A 157 -21.27 -2.99 -26.06
C VAL A 157 -21.57 -1.56 -26.54
N PRO A 158 -22.57 -0.88 -25.94
CA PRO A 158 -22.92 0.47 -26.35
C PRO A 158 -21.82 1.45 -25.97
N PHE A 159 -21.50 2.37 -26.89
CA PHE A 159 -20.61 3.49 -26.60
C PHE A 159 -21.24 4.40 -25.54
N GLY A 160 -20.45 4.80 -24.54
CA GLY A 160 -20.93 5.63 -23.43
C GLY A 160 -21.63 4.85 -22.32
N MET A 161 -21.42 3.53 -22.23
CA MET A 161 -21.79 2.78 -21.04
C MET A 161 -21.15 3.40 -19.80
N LYS A 162 -21.96 3.57 -18.76
CA LYS A 162 -21.54 4.09 -17.46
C LYS A 162 -21.45 2.92 -16.50
N ALA A 163 -20.28 2.72 -15.93
CA ALA A 163 -20.14 1.84 -14.78
C ALA A 163 -20.87 2.51 -13.61
N PRO A 164 -21.77 1.80 -12.89
CA PRO A 164 -22.36 2.35 -11.68
C PRO A 164 -21.25 2.64 -10.68
N ALA A 165 -21.43 3.69 -9.86
CA ALA A 165 -20.57 3.89 -8.71
C ALA A 165 -20.78 2.76 -7.69
N SER A 166 -19.73 2.44 -6.95
CA SER A 166 -19.80 1.53 -5.80
C SER A 166 -19.41 2.30 -4.56
N ALA A 167 -20.25 2.22 -3.52
CA ALA A 167 -19.92 2.79 -2.22
C ALA A 167 -18.71 2.03 -1.64
N THR A 168 -17.87 2.74 -0.89
CA THR A 168 -16.79 2.11 -0.13
C THR A 168 -17.40 1.22 0.96
N THR A 169 -17.00 -0.05 1.02
CA THR A 169 -17.39 -0.98 2.09
C THR A 169 -16.21 -1.41 2.95
N GLU A 170 -14.99 -1.32 2.42
CA GLU A 170 -13.77 -1.70 3.12
C GLU A 170 -12.64 -0.69 2.87
N MET A 171 -11.84 -0.43 3.90
CA MET A 171 -10.70 0.47 3.86
C MET A 171 -9.51 -0.13 4.62
N GLY A 172 -8.39 -0.33 3.93
CA GLY A 172 -7.17 -0.88 4.52
C GLY A 172 -6.26 0.20 5.11
N LEU A 173 -5.96 0.09 6.40
CA LEU A 173 -5.08 1.00 7.13
C LEU A 173 -3.67 0.42 7.23
N TYR A 174 -2.73 0.98 6.47
CA TYR A 174 -1.31 0.62 6.51
C TYR A 174 -0.51 1.84 6.96
N CYS A 175 -0.27 1.92 8.26
CA CYS A 175 0.49 3.00 8.83
C CYS A 175 1.46 2.48 9.89
N ASN A 176 2.61 3.14 9.98
CA ASN A 176 3.47 3.01 11.14
C ASN A 176 3.15 4.18 12.07
N LEU A 177 2.77 3.91 13.31
CA LEU A 177 2.64 4.91 14.37
C LEU A 177 3.95 4.96 15.16
N ASP A 178 4.56 6.13 15.27
CA ASP A 178 5.86 6.26 15.93
C ASP A 178 5.77 5.95 17.44
N ALA A 179 6.48 4.90 17.87
CA ALA A 179 6.59 4.51 19.27
C ALA A 179 7.24 5.60 20.14
N GLU A 180 8.18 6.36 19.59
CA GLU A 180 8.99 7.35 20.30
C GLU A 180 8.43 8.77 20.23
N SER A 181 7.33 9.01 19.48
CA SER A 181 6.77 10.35 19.37
C SER A 181 6.31 10.89 20.73
N THR A 182 6.98 11.97 21.16
CA THR A 182 6.73 12.74 22.40
C THR A 182 6.42 14.21 22.10
N GLU A 183 6.30 14.62 20.84
CA GLU A 183 6.28 16.02 20.37
C GLU A 183 5.14 16.93 20.89
N SER A 184 4.29 16.45 21.79
CA SER A 184 3.26 17.27 22.41
C SER A 184 3.88 18.39 23.25
N THR A 185 3.41 19.63 23.06
CA THR A 185 3.92 20.80 23.77
C THR A 185 3.23 21.02 25.11
N ALA A 186 4.02 21.32 26.14
CA ALA A 186 3.51 21.75 27.44
C ALA A 186 3.25 23.26 27.46
N THR A 187 2.03 23.67 27.82
CA THR A 187 1.61 25.07 27.97
C THR A 187 1.27 25.41 29.42
N LEU A 188 1.43 26.68 29.78
CA LEU A 188 1.10 27.19 31.11
C LEU A 188 -0.33 27.74 31.12
N LEU A 189 -1.25 27.06 31.82
CA LEU A 189 -2.63 27.51 31.94
C LEU A 189 -2.82 28.55 33.05
N SER A 190 -2.09 28.42 34.17
CA SER A 190 -2.08 29.43 35.25
C SER A 190 -0.83 29.32 36.11
N ALA A 191 -0.17 30.46 36.37
CA ALA A 191 1.00 30.56 37.24
C ALA A 191 0.67 30.77 38.72
N GLY A 192 -0.59 31.03 39.08
CA GLY A 192 -0.97 31.35 40.46
C GLY A 192 -0.09 32.45 41.09
N THR A 193 0.45 32.19 42.29
CA THR A 193 1.37 33.09 43.01
C THR A 193 2.85 32.69 42.89
N THR A 194 3.18 31.69 42.06
CA THR A 194 4.53 31.10 42.03
C THR A 194 5.57 31.96 41.28
N GLY A 195 5.13 32.96 40.51
CA GLY A 195 6.02 33.84 39.75
C GLY A 195 6.58 33.23 38.46
N VAL A 196 6.11 32.04 38.08
CA VAL A 196 6.44 31.36 36.82
C VAL A 196 5.92 32.16 35.63
N THR A 197 6.78 32.38 34.64
CA THR A 197 6.48 33.19 33.46
C THR A 197 6.29 32.37 32.19
N MET A 198 6.91 31.19 32.11
CA MET A 198 6.86 30.34 30.93
C MET A 198 7.08 28.87 31.32
N VAL A 199 6.46 27.98 30.55
CA VAL A 199 6.71 26.55 30.56
C VAL A 199 7.14 26.17 29.14
N SER A 200 8.13 25.29 29.01
CA SER A 200 8.52 24.70 27.74
C SER A 200 8.93 23.25 27.95
N GLY A 201 8.58 22.37 27.02
CA GLY A 201 9.02 20.98 27.04
C GLY A 201 7.97 20.08 26.42
N GLU A 202 8.29 18.80 26.34
CA GLU A 202 7.45 17.78 25.74
C GLU A 202 6.57 17.11 26.80
N ALA A 203 5.40 16.60 26.38
CA ALA A 203 4.52 15.86 27.26
C ALA A 203 5.09 14.46 27.57
N LEU A 204 4.73 13.94 28.75
CA LEU A 204 5.13 12.60 29.17
C LEU A 204 4.46 11.54 28.27
N ASN A 205 5.25 10.78 27.51
CA ASN A 205 4.82 9.70 26.61
C ASN A 205 3.85 10.13 25.48
N GLY A 206 3.73 11.43 25.17
CA GLY A 206 2.82 11.95 24.13
C GLY A 206 1.34 11.98 24.51
N ALA A 207 0.99 11.73 25.78
CA ALA A 207 -0.38 11.84 26.28
C ALA A 207 -0.63 13.20 26.94
N GLY A 208 -1.71 13.85 26.55
CA GLY A 208 -2.19 15.13 27.04
C GLY A 208 -2.78 15.06 28.44
N GLY A 209 -2.79 16.20 29.13
CA GLY A 209 -3.34 16.27 30.48
C GLY A 209 -3.15 17.61 31.17
N THR A 210 -4.05 17.89 32.12
CA THR A 210 -3.92 19.02 33.03
C THR A 210 -3.20 18.59 34.30
N TYR A 211 -2.02 19.17 34.56
CA TYR A 211 -1.21 18.88 35.73
C TYR A 211 -1.25 20.05 36.70
N THR A 212 -1.56 19.80 37.97
CA THR A 212 -1.47 20.82 39.02
C THR A 212 -0.25 20.54 39.89
N LEU A 213 0.67 21.51 39.94
CA LEU A 213 1.88 21.45 40.76
C LEU A 213 1.74 22.40 41.94
N ALA A 214 2.06 21.92 43.13
CA ALA A 214 2.13 22.72 44.34
C ALA A 214 3.61 22.90 44.75
N ILE A 215 4.06 24.15 44.78
CA ILE A 215 5.37 24.55 45.26
C ILE A 215 5.23 24.97 46.72
N LEU A 216 5.85 24.21 47.62
CA LEU A 216 5.88 24.45 49.05
C LEU A 216 7.18 25.17 49.43
N GLY A 217 7.09 26.24 50.23
CA GLY A 217 8.27 26.96 50.75
C GLY A 217 8.50 28.33 50.10
N SER A 218 9.19 29.22 50.82
CA SER A 218 9.54 30.57 50.38
C SER A 218 10.82 30.57 49.53
N ASN A 219 11.00 31.59 48.65
CA ASN A 219 12.22 31.75 47.83
C ASN A 219 13.48 31.50 48.67
N ALA A 220 14.23 30.45 48.35
CA ALA A 220 15.52 30.20 48.97
C ALA A 220 16.40 31.44 48.77
N THR A 221 16.85 32.04 49.87
CA THR A 221 17.73 33.21 49.88
C THR A 221 19.01 32.83 50.64
N GLN A 222 20.17 33.34 50.24
CA GLN A 222 21.47 32.96 50.79
C GLN A 222 21.53 32.99 52.33
N GLY A 223 22.09 31.92 52.92
CA GLY A 223 22.55 31.90 54.31
C GLY A 223 23.99 32.38 54.40
N SER A 224 24.25 33.45 55.16
CA SER A 224 25.60 33.97 55.43
C SER A 224 26.22 33.25 56.63
N GLY A 225 27.38 32.61 56.44
CA GLY A 225 28.16 31.99 57.52
C GLY A 225 29.06 33.00 58.25
N ILE A 226 29.14 32.89 59.58
CA ILE A 226 29.95 33.75 60.46
C ILE A 226 31.13 32.92 60.99
N GLY A 227 32.37 33.34 60.75
CA GLY A 227 33.55 32.71 61.36
C GLY A 227 33.97 33.38 62.67
N ALA A 228 34.48 32.59 63.62
CA ALA A 228 35.01 33.08 64.89
C ALA A 228 36.49 32.71 65.05
N ASN A 229 37.25 33.57 65.73
CA ASN A 229 38.67 33.35 66.02
C ASN A 229 38.85 32.10 66.92
N THR A 230 39.69 31.14 66.52
CA THR A 230 39.84 29.86 67.25
C THR A 230 41.11 29.78 68.09
N SER A 231 41.99 30.79 68.06
CA SER A 231 43.14 30.86 68.97
C SER A 231 43.66 32.29 69.19
N GLY A 232 43.73 32.69 70.46
CA GLY A 232 44.02 34.06 70.88
C GLY A 232 42.73 34.83 71.18
N GLY A 233 42.76 35.73 72.16
CA GLY A 233 41.60 36.55 72.51
C GLY A 233 41.05 37.35 71.32
N PRO A 234 39.81 37.86 71.40
CA PRO A 234 39.21 38.60 70.30
C PRO A 234 40.01 39.86 69.96
N LEU A 235 40.23 40.10 68.66
CA LEU A 235 40.80 41.35 68.17
C LEU A 235 39.80 42.47 68.41
N VAL A 236 40.04 43.30 69.41
CA VAL A 236 39.17 44.45 69.71
C VAL A 236 39.68 45.72 69.03
N GLY A 237 38.77 46.55 68.52
CA GLY A 237 39.09 47.75 67.72
C GLY A 237 39.98 48.80 68.39
N THR A 238 40.27 48.66 69.69
CA THR A 238 41.13 49.54 70.49
C THR A 238 42.60 49.09 70.60
N GLU A 239 42.99 47.92 70.10
CA GLU A 239 44.39 47.48 70.12
C GLU A 239 45.23 48.16 69.02
N SER A 240 46.54 48.31 69.23
CA SER A 240 47.46 48.79 68.18
C SER A 240 48.16 47.61 67.51
N LEU A 241 48.51 47.74 66.23
CA LEU A 241 49.15 46.64 65.50
C LEU A 241 50.53 46.25 66.08
N LEU A 242 51.18 47.16 66.83
CA LEU A 242 52.41 46.88 67.57
C LEU A 242 52.22 45.82 68.67
N SER A 243 51.06 45.77 69.34
CA SER A 243 50.79 44.74 70.37
C SER A 243 50.53 43.35 69.77
N LEU A 244 50.31 43.27 68.47
CA LEU A 244 50.14 42.05 67.69
C LEU A 244 51.46 41.58 67.05
N GLY A 245 52.57 42.29 67.29
CA GLY A 245 53.91 41.91 66.83
C GLY A 245 54.35 42.51 65.49
N ILE A 246 53.58 43.42 64.91
CA ILE A 246 53.93 44.10 63.65
C ILE A 246 54.84 45.31 63.97
N ASP A 247 56.15 45.17 63.76
CA ASP A 247 57.18 46.20 63.97
C ASP A 247 57.95 46.58 62.69
N ASP A 248 58.49 47.81 62.64
CA ASP A 248 59.15 48.37 61.44
C ASP A 248 60.61 47.87 61.27
N GLU A 249 61.13 47.08 62.22
CA GLU A 249 62.52 46.59 62.21
C GLU A 249 62.73 45.24 61.48
N GLY A 250 61.69 44.68 60.84
CA GLY A 250 61.87 43.50 59.99
C GLY A 250 60.60 43.00 59.31
N ALA A 251 60.06 43.76 58.35
CA ALA A 251 59.06 43.36 57.34
C ALA A 251 58.22 42.10 57.67
N GLN A 252 57.34 42.21 58.66
CA GLN A 252 56.37 41.17 58.99
C GLN A 252 55.02 41.51 58.35
N ASN A 253 54.77 41.01 57.14
CA ASN A 253 53.49 41.26 56.49
C ASN A 253 52.46 40.21 56.93
N LEU A 254 51.27 40.67 57.34
CA LEU A 254 50.13 39.80 57.60
C LEU A 254 49.68 39.18 56.27
N THR A 255 49.52 37.86 56.24
CA THR A 255 49.03 37.15 55.06
C THR A 255 47.67 36.52 55.32
N ILE A 256 46.78 36.59 54.35
CA ILE A 256 45.46 35.95 54.37
C ILE A 256 45.37 35.05 53.14
N GLU A 257 45.17 33.76 53.37
CA GLU A 257 44.89 32.82 52.29
C GLU A 257 43.38 32.60 52.18
N VAL A 258 42.87 32.73 50.95
CA VAL A 258 41.47 32.51 50.60
C VAL A 258 41.40 31.27 49.69
N ASP A 259 40.36 30.45 49.90
CA ASP A 259 40.04 29.27 49.09
C ASP A 259 41.13 28.17 49.01
N ASN A 260 42.06 28.11 49.98
CA ASN A 260 43.16 27.12 50.03
C ASN A 260 43.91 27.02 48.68
N SER A 261 44.11 28.17 48.05
CA SER A 261 44.74 28.32 46.73
C SER A 261 46.25 28.06 46.74
N GLY A 262 46.84 27.88 47.92
CA GLY A 262 48.29 27.78 48.13
C GLY A 262 49.02 29.12 47.92
N LEU A 263 48.28 30.21 47.78
CA LEU A 263 48.78 31.55 47.45
C LEU A 263 48.27 32.56 48.50
N PRO A 264 48.96 32.70 49.64
CA PRO A 264 48.59 33.69 50.64
C PRO A 264 48.68 35.12 50.07
N VAL A 265 47.61 35.90 50.25
CA VAL A 265 47.57 37.33 49.92
C VAL A 265 48.23 38.11 51.04
N THR A 266 49.32 38.79 50.72
CA THR A 266 50.08 39.61 51.66
C THR A 266 49.47 40.99 51.77
N ILE A 267 49.06 41.39 52.97
CA ILE A 267 48.52 42.72 53.25
C ILE A 267 49.67 43.70 53.39
N GLU A 268 49.74 44.66 52.46
CA GLU A 268 50.79 45.67 52.40
C GLU A 268 50.32 47.03 52.96
N GLY A 269 51.29 47.84 53.41
CA GLY A 269 51.05 49.23 53.82
C GLY A 269 50.66 49.45 55.28
N LEU A 270 50.70 48.40 56.11
CA LEU A 270 50.55 48.52 57.56
C LEU A 270 51.90 48.88 58.21
N THR A 271 51.85 49.77 59.20
CA THR A 271 53.01 50.26 59.96
C THR A 271 52.76 50.10 61.47
N GLU A 272 53.80 50.23 62.31
CA GLU A 272 53.69 50.16 63.78
C GLU A 272 52.66 51.13 64.41
N ASN A 273 52.31 52.21 63.69
CA ASN A 273 51.32 53.21 64.11
C ASN A 273 49.91 52.95 63.53
N SER A 274 49.71 51.85 62.81
CA SER A 274 48.41 51.51 62.23
C SER A 274 47.44 50.99 63.28
N THR A 275 46.14 51.27 63.07
CA THR A 275 45.04 50.85 63.96
C THR A 275 44.29 49.64 63.38
N VAL A 276 43.49 48.96 64.20
CA VAL A 276 42.62 47.86 63.75
C VAL A 276 41.66 48.29 62.64
N ASN A 277 41.21 49.54 62.60
CA ASN A 277 40.41 50.06 61.49
C ASN A 277 41.19 50.13 60.17
N ASN A 278 42.48 50.47 60.23
CA ASN A 278 43.34 50.44 59.05
C ASN A 278 43.56 49.00 58.58
N LEU A 279 43.62 48.05 59.50
CA LEU A 279 43.70 46.61 59.20
C LEU A 279 42.41 46.10 58.53
N ILE A 280 41.24 46.43 59.08
CA ILE A 280 39.93 46.09 58.50
C ILE A 280 39.80 46.62 57.07
N GLN A 281 40.20 47.87 56.87
CA GLN A 281 40.17 48.48 55.55
C GLN A 281 41.18 47.80 54.61
N ALA A 282 42.39 47.51 55.08
CA ALA A 282 43.40 46.84 54.27
C ALA A 282 42.96 45.42 53.86
N ILE A 283 42.28 44.67 54.74
CA ILE A 283 41.70 43.36 54.42
C ILE A 283 40.62 43.51 53.34
N THR A 284 39.67 44.43 53.54
CA THR A 284 38.55 44.63 52.61
C THR A 284 39.00 45.13 51.24
N ASP A 285 40.05 45.96 51.18
CA ASP A 285 40.54 46.54 49.93
C ASP A 285 41.50 45.60 49.18
N GLN A 286 42.29 44.78 49.89
CA GLN A 286 43.37 43.98 49.28
C GLN A 286 43.01 42.49 49.12
N VAL A 287 42.03 41.97 49.87
CA VAL A 287 41.60 40.57 49.79
C VAL A 287 40.28 40.47 49.04
N SER A 288 40.35 39.99 47.80
CA SER A 288 39.16 39.83 46.95
C SER A 288 38.18 38.83 47.54
N GLY A 289 36.91 39.24 47.70
CA GLY A 289 35.81 38.37 48.12
C GLY A 289 35.65 38.20 49.63
N VAL A 290 36.36 38.99 50.44
CA VAL A 290 36.24 39.01 51.91
C VAL A 290 36.05 40.45 52.39
N THR A 291 34.97 40.70 53.14
CA THR A 291 34.73 41.96 53.84
C THR A 291 35.06 41.81 55.33
N ALA A 292 35.85 42.74 55.87
CA ALA A 292 36.11 42.83 57.29
C ALA A 292 35.28 43.97 57.92
N SER A 293 34.78 43.78 59.14
CA SER A 293 34.05 44.82 59.87
C SER A 293 34.20 44.65 61.39
N LEU A 294 33.80 45.65 62.18
CA LEU A 294 33.68 45.50 63.62
C LEU A 294 32.26 45.07 63.97
N ASP A 295 32.14 44.05 64.81
CA ASP A 295 30.86 43.63 65.36
C ASP A 295 30.37 44.60 66.47
N VAL A 296 29.15 44.34 66.98
CA VAL A 296 28.55 45.17 68.04
C VAL A 296 29.30 45.10 69.39
N SER A 297 30.18 44.12 69.55
CA SER A 297 31.02 43.88 70.73
C SER A 297 32.40 44.54 70.60
N GLY A 298 32.71 45.13 69.43
CA GLY A 298 33.98 45.76 69.12
C GLY A 298 35.06 44.80 68.63
N GLU A 299 34.68 43.58 68.22
CA GLU A 299 35.56 42.54 67.67
C GLU A 299 35.61 42.56 66.14
N VAL A 300 36.75 42.18 65.55
CA VAL A 300 36.89 42.11 64.08
C VAL A 300 36.20 40.86 63.52
N LEU A 301 35.20 41.05 62.68
CA LEU A 301 34.43 40.04 61.95
C LEU A 301 34.82 40.01 60.48
N LEU A 302 35.10 38.82 59.96
CA LEU A 302 35.35 38.57 58.53
C LEU A 302 34.15 37.86 57.90
N THR A 303 33.62 38.41 56.81
CA THR A 303 32.49 37.89 56.03
C THR A 303 32.95 37.62 54.60
N ARG A 304 32.48 36.54 53.98
CA ARG A 304 32.77 36.21 52.58
C ARG A 304 31.66 36.73 51.67
N ASP A 305 32.01 37.35 50.55
CA ASP A 305 31.06 37.99 49.63
C ASP A 305 30.64 37.11 48.43
N PHE A 306 31.36 36.01 48.12
CA PHE A 306 31.08 35.13 46.97
C PHE A 306 31.15 33.62 47.30
N TYR A 307 30.63 32.76 46.40
CA TYR A 307 30.70 31.29 46.51
C TYR A 307 32.08 30.74 46.10
N GLY A 308 32.58 29.74 46.83
CA GLY A 308 33.82 29.00 46.54
C GLY A 308 33.81 27.62 47.22
N SER A 309 34.66 26.69 46.76
CA SER A 309 34.83 25.36 47.39
C SER A 309 35.24 25.50 48.85
N ALA A 310 34.77 24.59 49.71
CA ALA A 310 35.07 24.59 51.13
C ALA A 310 36.57 24.76 51.43
N ALA A 311 36.92 25.82 52.14
CA ALA A 311 38.29 26.10 52.54
C ALA A 311 38.33 26.77 53.91
N SER A 312 39.26 26.28 54.73
CA SER A 312 39.67 26.89 56.00
C SER A 312 40.70 28.00 55.75
N ILE A 313 40.57 29.12 56.45
CA ILE A 313 41.60 30.17 56.49
C ILE A 313 42.68 29.74 57.51
N ALA A 314 43.96 29.77 57.12
CA ALA A 314 45.10 29.50 58.00
C ALA A 314 46.19 30.56 57.77
N ALA A 315 46.75 31.09 58.87
CA ALA A 315 48.00 31.85 58.80
C ALA A 315 49.17 30.86 58.79
N ALA A 316 50.14 31.04 57.88
CA ALA A 316 51.29 30.15 57.77
C ALA A 316 52.14 30.20 59.04
N GLU A 317 52.36 29.04 59.68
CA GLU A 317 53.32 28.90 60.79
C GLU A 317 54.75 28.93 60.25
N ASP A 318 55.44 30.07 60.40
CA ASP A 318 56.90 30.12 60.45
C ASP A 318 57.30 30.92 61.71
N PRO A 319 58.15 30.39 62.62
CA PRO A 319 58.39 31.03 63.91
C PRO A 319 59.30 32.27 63.74
N PRO A 320 59.05 33.39 64.46
CA PRO A 320 58.59 33.43 65.84
C PRO A 320 57.29 34.25 66.05
N TYR A 321 56.14 33.80 65.53
CA TYR A 321 54.89 34.56 65.69
C TYR A 321 53.83 33.76 66.45
N THR A 322 53.35 34.32 67.56
CA THR A 322 52.15 33.85 68.28
C THR A 322 51.07 34.92 68.14
N GLY A 323 50.34 34.91 67.02
CA GLY A 323 49.28 35.89 66.76
C GLY A 323 48.31 35.41 65.68
N LEU A 324 47.04 35.29 66.06
CA LEU A 324 45.81 35.24 65.22
C LEU A 324 45.69 34.16 64.14
N ASN A 325 44.96 33.09 64.48
CA ASN A 325 44.39 32.14 63.51
C ASN A 325 42.86 32.24 63.56
N ALA A 326 42.25 32.84 62.54
CA ALA A 326 40.80 32.88 62.37
C ALA A 326 40.37 31.87 61.30
N SER A 327 39.70 30.80 61.71
CA SER A 327 39.12 29.80 60.80
C SER A 327 37.64 30.09 60.57
N ILE A 328 37.25 30.46 59.35
CA ILE A 328 35.85 30.48 58.92
C ILE A 328 35.44 29.04 58.57
N PHE A 329 34.30 28.57 59.09
CA PHE A 329 33.71 27.30 58.68
C PHE A 329 32.60 27.56 57.65
N ASP A 330 32.73 26.97 56.47
CA ASP A 330 31.63 26.78 55.54
C ASP A 330 31.11 25.33 55.68
N VAL A 331 29.79 25.14 55.80
CA VAL A 331 29.19 23.80 55.77
C VAL A 331 29.05 23.42 54.31
N VAL A 332 29.96 22.54 53.86
CA VAL A 332 30.02 22.05 52.49
C VAL A 332 28.71 21.41 52.07
N PHE A 333 28.09 21.91 51.00
CA PHE A 333 27.31 21.05 50.09
C PHE A 333 27.57 21.46 48.64
N GLY A 334 28.39 20.67 47.97
CA GLY A 334 28.49 20.64 46.51
C GLY A 334 27.57 19.55 45.96
N GLY A 335 26.90 19.85 44.86
CA GLY A 335 26.35 18.87 43.91
C GLY A 335 25.23 17.96 44.42
N SER A 336 24.04 18.11 43.82
CA SER A 336 22.83 17.32 44.04
C SER A 336 22.22 17.48 45.44
N TRP A 337 21.18 18.32 45.52
CA TRP A 337 20.41 18.58 46.74
C TRP A 337 19.77 17.27 47.24
N THR A 338 20.37 16.65 48.26
CA THR A 338 19.71 15.62 49.07
C THR A 338 19.38 16.19 50.44
N TYR A 339 18.09 16.17 50.73
CA TYR A 339 17.41 16.79 51.86
C TYR A 339 17.86 16.32 53.25
N THR A 340 17.80 17.22 54.24
CA THR A 340 17.50 16.86 55.65
C THR A 340 16.66 17.96 56.32
N ALA A 341 15.67 17.55 57.13
CA ALA A 341 14.62 18.39 57.70
C ALA A 341 15.07 19.36 58.80
N GLY A 342 14.59 20.61 58.74
CA GLY A 342 14.46 21.50 59.90
C GLY A 342 14.83 22.96 59.63
N SER A 343 13.84 23.85 59.79
CA SER A 343 13.88 25.33 59.80
C SER A 343 14.21 26.09 58.49
N ASP A 344 13.14 26.64 57.90
CA ASP A 344 12.99 27.84 57.04
C ASP A 344 14.15 28.28 56.14
N SER A 345 14.30 27.61 54.98
CA SER A 345 14.79 28.21 53.72
C SER A 345 14.76 27.24 52.52
N ASP A 346 13.77 26.34 52.41
CA ASP A 346 13.74 25.33 51.34
C ASP A 346 12.50 25.43 50.45
N LEU A 347 12.71 25.53 49.13
CA LEU A 347 11.71 25.30 48.11
C LEU A 347 11.56 23.78 47.90
N ARG A 348 10.37 23.22 48.13
CA ARG A 348 10.03 21.80 47.95
C ARG A 348 8.86 21.65 46.99
N LEU A 349 8.87 20.60 46.18
CA LEU A 349 7.72 20.23 45.35
C LEU A 349 6.85 19.21 46.11
N ASP A 350 5.57 19.52 46.33
CA ASP A 350 4.63 18.53 46.85
C ASP A 350 4.04 17.72 45.71
N THR A 351 4.55 16.50 45.56
CA THR A 351 4.05 15.53 44.58
C THR A 351 2.96 14.62 45.14
N THR A 352 2.54 14.80 46.40
CA THR A 352 1.53 13.96 47.06
C THR A 352 0.11 14.52 46.94
N ALA A 353 -0.05 15.83 46.71
CA ALA A 353 -1.35 16.46 46.53
C ALA A 353 -1.97 16.22 45.13
N SER A 354 -1.15 15.89 44.14
CA SER A 354 -1.47 15.36 42.81
C SER A 354 -0.13 15.06 42.17
N GLY A 355 0.29 13.79 42.12
CA GLY A 355 1.51 13.44 41.37
C GLY A 355 1.38 13.90 39.91
N PHE A 356 2.48 13.93 39.15
CA PHE A 356 2.41 13.89 37.69
C PHE A 356 1.75 12.56 37.29
N LEU A 357 0.43 12.50 37.45
CA LEU A 357 -0.41 11.38 37.14
C LEU A 357 -1.10 11.78 35.85
N PRO A 358 -0.68 11.23 34.70
CA PRO A 358 -1.45 11.40 33.49
C PRO A 358 -2.87 10.86 33.74
N ASN A 359 -3.86 11.45 33.07
CA ASN A 359 -5.24 11.05 33.22
C ASN A 359 -5.35 9.52 33.00
N GLY A 360 -5.71 8.77 34.04
CA GLY A 360 -5.87 7.31 33.98
C GLY A 360 -4.71 6.45 34.54
N SER A 361 -3.56 7.01 34.95
CA SER A 361 -2.47 6.21 35.56
C SER A 361 -2.51 6.21 37.10
N THR A 362 -2.29 5.04 37.70
CA THR A 362 -2.16 4.87 39.16
C THR A 362 -0.70 4.73 39.63
N THR A 363 0.28 4.77 38.72
CA THR A 363 1.70 4.56 39.03
C THR A 363 2.50 5.85 38.90
N SER A 364 3.18 6.25 39.99
CA SER A 364 4.09 7.39 39.99
C SER A 364 5.45 6.97 39.42
N LEU A 365 5.93 7.67 38.39
CA LEU A 365 7.30 7.51 37.88
C LEU A 365 8.32 8.27 38.75
N PRO A 366 9.59 7.83 38.80
CA PRO A 366 10.65 8.59 39.46
C PRO A 366 10.87 9.93 38.74
N LEU A 367 10.91 11.01 39.52
CA LEU A 367 11.04 12.39 39.04
C LEU A 367 12.47 12.87 39.33
N ASP A 368 13.30 13.02 38.31
CA ASP A 368 14.64 13.60 38.44
C ASP A 368 14.55 15.12 38.25
N VAL A 369 14.17 15.84 39.31
CA VAL A 369 14.03 17.31 39.28
C VAL A 369 15.36 17.98 39.59
N THR A 370 15.71 18.98 38.78
CA THR A 370 16.86 19.86 39.00
C THR A 370 16.39 21.29 39.12
N PHE A 371 16.95 22.04 40.07
CA PHE A 371 16.66 23.45 40.26
C PHE A 371 17.78 24.29 39.66
N GLU A 372 17.41 25.34 38.92
CA GLU A 372 18.34 26.31 38.36
C GLU A 372 18.36 27.55 39.25
N ALA A 373 19.55 27.96 39.66
CA ALA A 373 19.78 29.11 40.52
C ALA A 373 20.61 30.16 39.78
N ASP A 374 20.28 31.43 39.94
CA ASP A 374 21.07 32.54 39.43
C ASP A 374 22.39 32.64 40.20
N GLU A 375 23.52 32.65 39.47
CA GLU A 375 24.87 32.59 40.04
C GLU A 375 25.24 33.83 40.89
N ASN A 376 24.57 34.97 40.67
CA ASN A 376 24.87 36.22 41.36
C ASN A 376 23.98 36.44 42.59
N THR A 377 22.73 35.97 42.55
CA THR A 377 21.72 36.23 43.58
C THR A 377 21.40 35.01 44.44
N GLY A 378 21.64 33.80 43.93
CA GLY A 378 21.30 32.53 44.57
C GLY A 378 19.80 32.21 44.56
N LEU A 379 18.97 33.02 43.88
CA LEU A 379 17.54 32.78 43.73
C LEU A 379 17.30 31.62 42.75
N ILE A 380 16.36 30.74 43.08
CA ILE A 380 15.88 29.72 42.14
C ILE A 380 15.07 30.40 41.04
N THR A 381 15.58 30.39 39.81
CA THR A 381 14.97 31.02 38.62
C THR A 381 14.30 30.00 37.69
N GLY A 382 14.54 28.70 37.89
CA GLY A 382 13.93 27.65 37.07
C GLY A 382 13.84 26.30 37.75
N ILE A 383 12.94 25.46 37.24
CA ILE A 383 12.80 24.05 37.61
C ILE A 383 12.85 23.23 36.33
N ASN A 384 13.75 22.25 36.28
CA ASN A 384 14.00 21.37 35.14
C ASN A 384 13.70 19.91 35.53
N GLY A 385 13.32 19.08 34.56
CA GLY A 385 13.22 17.63 34.76
C GLY A 385 11.96 17.16 35.49
N LEU A 386 10.82 17.81 35.24
CA LEU A 386 9.53 17.45 35.85
C LEU A 386 8.88 16.18 35.24
N GLY A 387 9.65 15.27 34.64
CA GLY A 387 9.18 13.99 34.08
C GLY A 387 9.33 13.86 32.57
N GLY A 388 9.22 12.62 32.07
CA GLY A 388 9.64 12.04 30.77
C GLY A 388 9.22 12.66 29.43
N GLY A 389 8.95 13.95 29.36
CA GLY A 389 9.11 14.77 28.15
C GLY A 389 10.01 16.01 28.38
N GLY A 390 10.71 16.09 29.52
CA GLY A 390 11.64 17.19 29.78
C GLY A 390 10.95 18.55 29.95
N VAL A 391 9.85 18.59 30.70
CA VAL A 391 9.16 19.85 31.02
C VAL A 391 10.07 20.73 31.90
N THR A 392 10.38 21.91 31.39
CA THR A 392 11.12 22.98 32.04
C THR A 392 10.20 24.16 32.33
N ILE A 393 10.40 24.76 33.50
CA ILE A 393 9.66 25.92 33.96
C ILE A 393 10.64 27.07 34.18
N PHE A 394 10.30 28.24 33.64
CA PHE A 394 11.09 29.47 33.76
C PHE A 394 10.37 30.54 34.58
N ALA A 395 11.09 31.15 35.51
CA ALA A 395 10.65 32.30 36.31
C ALA A 395 11.71 33.42 36.31
N ALA A 396 11.34 34.61 35.83
CA ALA A 396 12.29 35.71 35.65
C ALA A 396 12.81 36.34 36.96
N ASN A 397 12.05 36.26 38.06
CA ASN A 397 12.34 36.98 39.32
C ASN A 397 12.31 36.07 40.56
N GLY A 398 12.50 34.77 40.36
CA GLY A 398 12.46 33.76 41.42
C GLY A 398 11.15 32.97 41.48
N VAL A 399 11.22 31.75 41.99
CA VAL A 399 10.07 30.83 42.16
C VAL A 399 9.55 30.85 43.60
N ALA A 400 8.29 31.28 43.78
CA ALA A 400 7.62 31.41 45.08
C ALA A 400 6.62 30.28 45.39
N ALA A 401 6.22 30.18 46.66
CA ALA A 401 5.19 29.24 47.11
C ALA A 401 3.85 29.49 46.41
N GLY A 402 3.19 28.43 45.95
CA GLY A 402 1.90 28.52 45.30
C GLY A 402 1.56 27.31 44.46
N THR A 403 0.37 27.33 43.86
CA THR A 403 -0.07 26.32 42.89
C THR A 403 0.00 26.86 41.47
N MET A 404 0.41 26.02 40.54
CA MET A 404 0.37 26.30 39.11
C MET A 404 -0.28 25.14 38.36
N THR A 405 -0.88 25.45 37.21
CA THR A 405 -1.55 24.46 36.36
C THR A 405 -0.92 24.49 34.97
N LEU A 406 -0.48 23.32 34.51
CA LEU A 406 0.08 23.09 33.18
C LEU A 406 -0.89 22.25 32.37
N GLU A 407 -0.91 22.45 31.06
CA GLU A 407 -1.69 21.65 30.11
C GLU A 407 -0.75 21.17 29.01
N THR A 408 -0.68 19.86 28.81
CA THR A 408 0.02 19.27 27.66
C THR A 408 -0.99 18.87 26.61
N GLU A 409 -0.68 19.11 25.34
CA GLU A 409 -1.51 18.66 24.21
C GLU A 409 -1.42 17.12 24.06
N ASP A 410 -2.28 16.51 23.25
CA ASP A 410 -2.10 15.10 22.88
C ASP A 410 -1.24 15.01 21.61
N THR A 411 -0.40 13.99 21.52
CA THR A 411 0.26 13.65 20.24
C THR A 411 -0.79 13.04 19.32
N THR A 412 -1.26 13.83 18.35
CA THR A 412 -2.23 13.38 17.34
C THR A 412 -1.60 13.24 15.96
N HIS A 413 -1.97 12.17 15.25
CA HIS A 413 -1.65 11.99 13.84
C HIS A 413 -2.94 11.84 13.04
N THR A 414 -3.22 12.79 12.14
CA THR A 414 -4.40 12.78 11.29
C THR A 414 -4.07 12.35 9.87
N THR A 415 -4.92 11.52 9.30
CA THR A 415 -4.91 11.14 7.88
C THR A 415 -6.26 11.36 7.23
N SER A 416 -6.26 11.79 5.98
CA SER A 416 -7.48 12.05 5.21
C SER A 416 -7.58 11.07 4.05
N ILE A 417 -8.76 10.49 3.84
CA ILE A 417 -9.06 9.59 2.73
C ILE A 417 -10.37 9.97 2.06
N VAL A 418 -10.38 9.93 0.72
CA VAL A 418 -11.58 10.10 -0.08
C VAL A 418 -12.31 8.77 -0.21
N THR A 419 -13.50 8.70 0.35
CA THR A 419 -14.44 7.57 0.27
C THR A 419 -15.59 7.90 -0.69
N PHE A 420 -16.29 6.87 -1.17
CA PHE A 420 -17.40 7.03 -2.11
C PHE A 420 -18.72 6.58 -1.51
N ASP A 421 -19.79 7.33 -1.80
CA ASP A 421 -21.16 6.92 -1.49
C ASP A 421 -21.78 6.07 -2.61
N SER A 422 -23.03 5.61 -2.40
CA SER A 422 -23.75 4.77 -3.38
C SER A 422 -24.05 5.44 -4.72
N LEU A 423 -23.94 6.77 -4.81
CA LEU A 423 -24.10 7.56 -6.04
C LEU A 423 -22.74 7.94 -6.66
N GLY A 424 -21.63 7.64 -5.97
CA GLY A 424 -20.27 8.00 -6.38
C GLY A 424 -19.88 9.42 -5.97
N GLY A 425 -20.57 10.03 -5.02
CA GLY A 425 -20.13 11.27 -4.38
C GLY A 425 -18.90 11.01 -3.50
N GLU A 426 -17.91 11.89 -3.61
CA GLU A 426 -16.68 11.85 -2.82
C GLU A 426 -16.92 12.46 -1.43
N HIS A 427 -16.52 11.74 -0.38
CA HIS A 427 -16.56 12.19 1.01
C HIS A 427 -15.17 12.02 1.63
N VAL A 428 -14.61 13.11 2.15
CA VAL A 428 -13.32 13.06 2.85
C VAL A 428 -13.57 12.61 4.29
N VAL A 429 -12.92 11.51 4.66
CA VAL A 429 -12.93 10.93 5.99
C VAL A 429 -11.56 11.16 6.61
N ASP A 430 -11.54 11.83 7.75
CA ASP A 430 -10.33 12.10 8.51
C ASP A 430 -10.22 11.12 9.67
N ILE A 431 -9.12 10.38 9.76
CA ILE A 431 -8.83 9.48 10.87
C ILE A 431 -7.71 10.10 11.70
N THR A 432 -8.00 10.43 12.96
CA THR A 432 -7.06 11.00 13.91
C THR A 432 -6.69 9.97 14.95
N PHE A 433 -5.41 9.58 14.98
CA PHE A 433 -4.83 8.71 16.01
C PHE A 433 -4.24 9.57 17.13
N THR A 434 -4.64 9.30 18.36
CA THR A 434 -4.23 10.01 19.57
C THR A 434 -3.49 9.06 20.49
N LYS A 435 -2.25 9.38 20.85
CA LYS A 435 -1.44 8.54 21.72
C LYS A 435 -1.95 8.61 23.16
N THR A 436 -2.18 7.45 23.79
CA THR A 436 -2.65 7.41 25.19
C THR A 436 -1.48 7.31 26.18
N ALA A 437 -1.77 7.56 27.46
CA ALA A 437 -0.76 7.50 28.53
C ALA A 437 -0.21 6.09 28.80
N THR A 438 -0.95 5.06 28.38
CA THR A 438 -0.54 3.66 28.45
C THR A 438 0.37 3.31 27.27
N PRO A 439 1.55 2.70 27.51
CA PRO A 439 2.41 2.24 26.43
C PRO A 439 1.66 1.32 25.47
N ASN A 440 1.94 1.45 24.18
CA ASN A 440 1.39 0.66 23.08
C ASN A 440 -0.14 0.72 22.90
N LEU A 441 -0.80 1.74 23.45
CA LEU A 441 -2.23 1.99 23.24
C LEU A 441 -2.43 3.35 22.56
N TRP A 442 -3.20 3.36 21.48
CA TRP A 442 -3.65 4.56 20.78
C TRP A 442 -5.17 4.56 20.66
N ASP A 443 -5.77 5.72 20.89
CA ASP A 443 -7.17 5.96 20.57
C ASP A 443 -7.25 6.48 19.14
N TRP A 444 -8.28 6.09 18.39
CA TRP A 444 -8.52 6.62 17.06
C TRP A 444 -9.93 7.18 16.98
N GLU A 445 -10.08 8.31 16.27
CA GLU A 445 -11.34 8.97 16.00
C GLU A 445 -11.47 9.28 14.52
N ILE A 446 -12.69 9.16 13.99
CA ILE A 446 -13.02 9.41 12.60
C ILE A 446 -13.93 10.63 12.52
N GLY A 447 -13.48 11.65 11.79
CA GLY A 447 -14.26 12.79 11.34
C GLY A 447 -14.71 12.62 9.89
N VAL A 448 -15.85 13.21 9.55
CA VAL A 448 -16.28 13.38 8.15
C VAL A 448 -16.65 14.85 7.95
N GLU A 449 -16.27 15.40 6.81
CA GLU A 449 -16.62 16.78 6.46
C GLU A 449 -18.13 16.96 6.20
N GLU A 450 -18.67 18.14 6.53
CA GLU A 450 -20.07 18.48 6.22
C GLU A 450 -20.32 18.44 4.70
N PRO A 451 -21.47 17.90 4.21
CA PRO A 451 -22.75 17.69 4.89
C PRO A 451 -22.96 16.32 5.53
N ALA A 452 -21.97 15.42 5.45
CA ALA A 452 -22.10 14.07 5.97
C ALA A 452 -22.20 14.07 7.51
N GLN A 453 -22.96 13.14 8.07
CA GLN A 453 -23.15 12.99 9.50
C GLN A 453 -22.83 11.56 9.94
N ILE A 454 -21.96 11.44 10.93
CA ILE A 454 -21.61 10.16 11.55
C ILE A 454 -22.84 9.57 12.26
N ILE A 455 -23.06 8.26 12.08
CA ILE A 455 -24.12 7.51 12.76
C ILE A 455 -23.53 6.74 13.94
N SER A 456 -22.49 5.94 13.71
CA SER A 456 -21.84 5.12 14.75
C SER A 456 -20.46 4.60 14.32
N GLY A 457 -19.65 4.15 15.28
CA GLY A 457 -18.38 3.46 15.03
C GLY A 457 -17.23 4.41 14.64
N ASN A 458 -17.29 5.67 15.09
CA ASN A 458 -16.29 6.68 14.77
C ASN A 458 -15.15 6.76 15.78
N THR A 459 -15.19 6.02 16.88
CA THR A 459 -14.09 5.97 17.85
C THR A 459 -13.74 4.52 18.15
N GLY A 460 -12.49 4.30 18.55
CA GLY A 460 -12.04 3.02 19.02
C GLY A 460 -10.60 3.05 19.51
N GLN A 461 -10.08 1.86 19.82
CA GLN A 461 -8.74 1.69 20.38
C GLN A 461 -7.94 0.69 19.56
N VAL A 462 -6.64 0.96 19.44
CA VAL A 462 -5.66 0.06 18.84
C VAL A 462 -4.54 -0.23 19.84
N THR A 463 -4.24 -1.51 20.06
CA THR A 463 -3.13 -1.97 20.89
C THR A 463 -2.09 -2.69 20.06
N PHE A 464 -0.82 -2.51 20.42
CA PHE A 464 0.32 -3.18 19.81
C PHE A 464 1.04 -4.06 20.84
N ASP A 465 1.61 -5.16 20.37
CA ASP A 465 2.45 -6.03 21.18
C ASP A 465 3.81 -5.38 21.48
N ASN A 466 4.65 -6.07 22.24
CA ASN A 466 5.97 -5.57 22.63
C ASN A 466 7.01 -5.66 21.48
N GLU A 467 6.61 -6.26 20.35
CA GLU A 467 7.38 -6.43 19.14
C GLU A 467 6.99 -5.41 18.05
N GLY A 468 5.96 -4.59 18.30
CA GLY A 468 5.47 -3.53 17.41
C GLY A 468 4.41 -3.99 16.40
N ALA A 469 3.91 -5.23 16.51
CA ALA A 469 2.84 -5.77 15.69
C ALA A 469 1.45 -5.49 16.31
N LEU A 470 0.41 -5.52 15.48
CA LEU A 470 -0.95 -5.24 15.90
C LEU A 470 -1.48 -6.35 16.83
N GLU A 471 -1.88 -6.02 18.05
CA GLU A 471 -2.47 -6.97 19.00
C GLU A 471 -4.01 -6.93 18.95
N SER A 472 -4.60 -5.74 18.91
CA SER A 472 -6.05 -5.59 18.74
C SER A 472 -6.43 -4.27 18.09
N PHE A 473 -7.51 -4.30 17.31
CA PHE A 473 -8.18 -3.12 16.77
C PHE A 473 -9.66 -3.23 17.11
N THR A 474 -10.18 -2.29 17.88
CA THR A 474 -11.55 -2.36 18.42
C THR A 474 -12.29 -1.06 18.17
N TYR A 475 -13.61 -1.18 17.99
CA TYR A 475 -14.52 -0.04 17.94
C TYR A 475 -15.18 0.12 19.30
N ASP A 476 -15.39 1.36 19.73
CA ASP A 476 -16.16 1.64 20.93
C ASP A 476 -17.65 1.27 20.74
N ASN A 477 -18.33 1.06 21.87
CA ASN A 477 -19.76 0.71 21.92
C ASN A 477 -20.15 -0.58 21.18
N GLY A 478 -19.18 -1.45 20.87
CA GLY A 478 -19.43 -2.74 20.22
C GLY A 478 -19.85 -2.63 18.76
N ALA A 479 -19.53 -1.51 18.10
CA ALA A 479 -19.65 -1.41 16.65
C ALA A 479 -18.69 -2.37 15.95
N LEU A 480 -19.01 -2.74 14.71
CA LEU A 480 -18.15 -3.60 13.88
C LEU A 480 -17.66 -2.85 12.62
N SER A 481 -18.22 -1.68 12.36
CA SER A 481 -17.88 -0.85 11.21
C SER A 481 -18.20 0.61 11.53
N PHE A 482 -17.47 1.50 10.86
CA PHE A 482 -17.75 2.92 10.83
C PHE A 482 -18.96 3.16 9.93
N SER A 483 -19.90 4.00 10.34
CA SER A 483 -21.04 4.35 9.49
C SER A 483 -21.39 5.81 9.55
N PHE A 484 -21.70 6.37 8.38
CA PHE A 484 -22.10 7.75 8.21
C PHE A 484 -23.25 7.87 7.20
N ASN A 485 -23.99 8.97 7.31
CA ASN A 485 -25.02 9.38 6.37
C ASN A 485 -24.48 10.54 5.50
N PRO A 486 -24.36 10.36 4.18
CA PRO A 486 -23.85 11.40 3.28
C PRO A 486 -24.81 12.59 3.08
N ASN A 487 -26.07 12.51 3.54
CA ASN A 487 -27.07 13.60 3.50
C ASN A 487 -27.31 14.27 2.13
N ASN A 488 -26.97 13.61 1.03
CA ASN A 488 -27.03 14.12 -0.33
C ASN A 488 -28.07 13.39 -1.22
N GLY A 489 -28.94 12.56 -0.62
CA GLY A 489 -29.95 11.76 -1.32
C GLY A 489 -29.47 10.37 -1.76
N ALA A 490 -28.21 10.00 -1.48
CA ALA A 490 -27.70 8.63 -1.59
C ALA A 490 -28.29 7.71 -0.51
N SER A 491 -27.85 6.45 -0.46
CA SER A 491 -28.20 5.53 0.63
C SER A 491 -27.98 6.21 1.99
N PRO A 492 -28.97 6.19 2.89
CA PRO A 492 -28.91 6.93 4.15
C PRO A 492 -27.86 6.37 5.14
N VAL A 493 -27.31 5.19 4.84
CA VAL A 493 -26.26 4.56 5.62
C VAL A 493 -25.21 4.02 4.66
N VAL A 494 -23.98 4.51 4.80
CA VAL A 494 -22.76 3.92 4.23
C VAL A 494 -22.00 3.32 5.42
N SER A 495 -21.64 2.04 5.32
CA SER A 495 -20.91 1.31 6.36
C SER A 495 -19.58 0.87 5.79
N ILE A 496 -18.49 1.28 6.46
CA ILE A 496 -17.10 1.01 6.08
C ILE A 496 -16.46 0.18 7.18
N GLU A 497 -15.93 -0.97 6.82
CA GLU A 497 -15.06 -1.78 7.67
C GLU A 497 -13.61 -1.29 7.50
N LEU A 498 -12.97 -0.94 8.62
CA LEU A 498 -11.55 -0.59 8.65
C LEU A 498 -10.75 -1.87 8.88
N ASP A 499 -9.94 -2.26 7.91
CA ASP A 499 -8.99 -3.35 8.05
C ASP A 499 -7.64 -2.79 8.51
N ALA A 500 -7.29 -3.04 9.78
CA ALA A 500 -6.01 -2.65 10.36
C ALA A 500 -4.89 -3.69 10.11
N GLY A 501 -5.19 -4.80 9.42
CA GLY A 501 -4.27 -5.90 9.16
C GLY A 501 -4.48 -7.12 10.07
N THR A 502 -3.62 -8.13 9.91
CA THR A 502 -3.72 -9.37 10.67
C THR A 502 -3.16 -9.20 12.09
N ILE A 503 -3.89 -9.69 13.09
CA ILE A 503 -3.43 -9.70 14.49
C ILE A 503 -2.13 -10.53 14.59
N GLY A 504 -1.10 -9.94 15.19
CA GLY A 504 0.25 -10.50 15.32
C GLY A 504 1.09 -10.45 14.04
N GLY A 505 0.58 -9.82 12.98
CA GLY A 505 1.29 -9.57 11.73
C GLY A 505 1.82 -8.14 11.62
N VAL A 506 2.72 -7.92 10.67
CA VAL A 506 3.25 -6.59 10.28
C VAL A 506 2.68 -6.11 8.95
N ASP A 507 1.66 -6.79 8.45
CA ASP A 507 1.09 -6.56 7.12
C ASP A 507 0.17 -5.33 7.10
N GLY A 508 -0.21 -4.75 8.24
CA GLY A 508 -1.11 -3.59 8.36
C GLY A 508 -0.54 -2.47 9.23
N MET A 509 -1.27 -2.09 10.27
CA MET A 509 -0.82 -1.11 11.24
C MET A 509 0.34 -1.66 12.08
N THR A 510 1.36 -0.83 12.30
CA THR A 510 2.54 -1.19 13.12
C THR A 510 2.95 -0.05 14.04
N GLN A 511 3.71 -0.38 15.07
CA GLN A 511 4.28 0.59 15.99
C GLN A 511 5.78 0.37 16.14
N PHE A 512 6.56 0.98 15.24
CA PHE A 512 8.01 1.01 15.31
C PHE A 512 8.53 2.39 15.70
N ALA A 513 9.75 2.42 16.27
CA ALA A 513 10.52 3.65 16.54
C ALA A 513 11.04 4.25 15.22
N SER A 514 10.12 4.75 14.41
CA SER A 514 10.37 5.39 13.12
C SER A 514 9.26 6.43 12.90
N PRO A 515 9.53 7.50 12.14
CA PRO A 515 8.54 8.55 11.92
C PRO A 515 7.21 7.98 11.46
N THR A 516 6.12 8.55 11.97
CA THR A 516 4.77 8.10 11.60
C THR A 516 4.59 8.21 10.09
N THR A 517 4.23 7.10 9.45
CA THR A 517 3.94 7.05 8.01
C THR A 517 2.47 6.75 7.83
N THR A 518 1.84 7.43 6.87
CA THR A 518 0.47 7.10 6.47
C THR A 518 0.45 6.72 5.01
N ILE A 519 0.17 5.44 4.74
CA ILE A 519 -0.12 4.97 3.39
C ILE A 519 -1.42 4.18 3.47
N VAL A 520 -2.55 4.83 3.23
CA VAL A 520 -3.76 4.07 2.94
C VAL A 520 -3.59 3.44 1.57
N GLN A 521 -3.55 2.10 1.51
CA GLN A 521 -3.14 1.38 0.31
C GLN A 521 -4.33 0.85 -0.51
N SER A 522 -5.48 0.62 0.13
CA SER A 522 -6.64 0.01 -0.53
C SER A 522 -7.98 0.55 -0.04
N GLN A 523 -8.87 0.80 -0.99
CA GLN A 523 -10.31 0.90 -0.79
C GLN A 523 -11.02 0.23 -1.96
N ASP A 524 -12.23 -0.25 -1.73
CA ASP A 524 -13.06 -0.92 -2.75
C ASP A 524 -14.08 0.01 -3.44
N GLY A 525 -14.29 1.21 -2.88
CA GLY A 525 -15.21 2.20 -3.42
C GLY A 525 -14.67 2.92 -4.65
N TYR A 526 -15.56 3.26 -5.58
CA TYR A 526 -15.21 4.03 -6.78
C TYR A 526 -16.40 4.84 -7.30
N GLY A 527 -16.08 6.03 -7.83
CA GLY A 527 -17.03 6.88 -8.52
C GLY A 527 -17.53 6.31 -9.85
N MET A 528 -18.50 6.98 -10.46
CA MET A 528 -19.03 6.60 -11.77
C MET A 528 -17.94 6.71 -12.85
N GLY A 529 -17.73 5.64 -13.61
CA GLY A 529 -16.80 5.61 -14.73
C GLY A 529 -17.52 5.63 -16.09
N GLU A 530 -16.93 6.30 -17.08
CA GLU A 530 -17.35 6.18 -18.48
C GLU A 530 -16.42 5.19 -19.21
N LEU A 531 -16.98 4.37 -20.10
CA LEU A 531 -16.21 3.39 -20.86
C LEU A 531 -15.20 4.09 -21.79
N ILE A 532 -13.91 3.79 -21.61
CA ILE A 532 -12.80 4.33 -22.42
C ILE A 532 -12.41 3.36 -23.52
N ASP A 533 -12.11 2.11 -23.13
CA ASP A 533 -11.57 1.11 -24.04
C ASP A 533 -12.16 -0.28 -23.80
N VAL A 534 -12.11 -1.14 -24.81
CA VAL A 534 -12.67 -2.50 -24.78
C VAL A 534 -11.63 -3.49 -25.25
N PHE A 535 -11.40 -4.52 -24.45
CA PHE A 535 -10.45 -5.59 -24.70
C PHE A 535 -11.15 -6.94 -24.71
N ILE A 536 -10.58 -7.92 -25.40
CA ILE A 536 -11.09 -9.29 -25.40
C ILE A 536 -9.95 -10.22 -24.98
N ASP A 537 -10.15 -10.94 -23.89
CA ASP A 537 -9.17 -11.86 -23.33
C ASP A 537 -9.19 -13.25 -24.02
N GLY A 538 -8.20 -14.10 -23.73
CA GLY A 538 -8.03 -15.47 -24.22
C GLY A 538 -9.26 -16.39 -24.03
N ASN A 539 -10.04 -16.10 -22.98
CA ASN A 539 -11.28 -16.78 -22.62
C ASN A 539 -12.51 -16.32 -23.43
N GLY A 540 -12.32 -15.36 -24.36
CA GLY A 540 -13.41 -14.73 -25.08
C GLY A 540 -14.19 -13.70 -24.25
N THR A 541 -13.69 -13.33 -23.08
CA THR A 541 -14.32 -12.35 -22.20
C THR A 541 -14.02 -10.94 -22.69
N VAL A 542 -15.08 -10.19 -22.98
CA VAL A 542 -15.04 -8.78 -23.33
C VAL A 542 -14.95 -7.97 -22.05
N LEU A 543 -13.82 -7.31 -21.84
CA LEU A 543 -13.52 -6.46 -20.70
C LEU A 543 -13.59 -5.00 -21.14
N GLY A 544 -14.29 -4.17 -20.36
CA GLY A 544 -14.32 -2.72 -20.54
C GLY A 544 -13.43 -2.05 -19.50
N SER A 545 -12.55 -1.16 -19.94
CA SER A 545 -11.80 -0.26 -19.08
C SER A 545 -12.53 1.08 -18.99
N PHE A 546 -12.73 1.56 -17.77
CA PHE A 546 -13.50 2.76 -17.49
C PHE A 546 -12.61 3.90 -16.97
N SER A 547 -13.11 5.13 -17.03
CA SER A 547 -12.40 6.34 -16.58
C SER A 547 -12.13 6.42 -15.07
N ASN A 548 -12.71 5.51 -14.29
CA ASN A 548 -12.48 5.36 -12.85
C ASN A 548 -11.42 4.27 -12.56
N ASP A 549 -10.57 3.96 -13.53
CA ASP A 549 -9.52 2.93 -13.51
C ASP A 549 -10.03 1.49 -13.21
N GLN A 550 -11.35 1.29 -13.18
CA GLN A 550 -11.94 -0.02 -13.02
C GLN A 550 -12.02 -0.74 -14.36
N THR A 551 -11.83 -2.06 -14.31
CA THR A 551 -12.08 -2.96 -15.43
C THR A 551 -13.26 -3.84 -15.08
N GLN A 552 -14.32 -3.82 -15.88
CA GLN A 552 -15.48 -4.69 -15.69
C GLN A 552 -15.66 -5.65 -16.86
N THR A 553 -16.16 -6.84 -16.56
CA THR A 553 -16.57 -7.78 -17.60
C THR A 553 -17.91 -7.34 -18.19
N LEU A 554 -17.97 -7.16 -19.51
CA LEU A 554 -19.18 -6.72 -20.22
C LEU A 554 -19.94 -7.89 -20.85
N ALA A 555 -19.20 -8.83 -21.44
CA ALA A 555 -19.77 -9.98 -22.11
C ALA A 555 -18.73 -11.09 -22.23
N GLN A 556 -19.17 -12.29 -22.61
CA GLN A 556 -18.29 -13.38 -23.00
C GLN A 556 -18.79 -14.05 -24.26
N ILE A 557 -17.90 -14.22 -25.24
CA ILE A 557 -18.21 -14.84 -26.52
C ILE A 557 -18.39 -16.34 -26.33
N VAL A 558 -19.49 -16.87 -26.87
CA VAL A 558 -19.80 -18.30 -26.83
C VAL A 558 -19.33 -18.95 -28.11
N LEU A 559 -18.69 -20.11 -27.96
CA LEU A 559 -18.36 -21.00 -29.06
C LEU A 559 -19.42 -22.11 -29.16
N ALA A 560 -19.60 -22.64 -30.36
CA ALA A 560 -20.37 -23.85 -30.59
C ALA A 560 -19.50 -24.96 -31.17
N ASP A 561 -19.69 -26.17 -30.68
CA ASP A 561 -19.11 -27.37 -31.27
C ASP A 561 -20.20 -28.39 -31.63
N PHE A 562 -19.85 -29.34 -32.50
CA PHE A 562 -20.76 -30.33 -33.05
C PHE A 562 -20.15 -31.72 -33.00
N ASN A 563 -20.95 -32.70 -32.58
CA ASN A 563 -20.57 -34.12 -32.66
C ASN A 563 -20.18 -34.54 -34.09
N ASN A 564 -20.79 -33.93 -35.11
CA ASN A 564 -20.46 -34.16 -36.50
C ASN A 564 -20.34 -32.85 -37.29
N SER A 565 -19.14 -32.26 -37.29
CA SER A 565 -18.82 -31.05 -38.05
C SER A 565 -18.95 -31.21 -39.57
N GLN A 566 -18.81 -32.43 -40.12
CA GLN A 566 -19.00 -32.70 -41.56
C GLN A 566 -20.47 -32.60 -41.99
N GLY A 567 -21.42 -32.64 -41.05
CA GLY A 567 -22.84 -32.47 -41.34
C GLY A 567 -23.23 -31.01 -41.61
N LEU A 568 -22.34 -30.05 -41.38
CA LEU A 568 -22.62 -28.62 -41.52
C LEU A 568 -22.87 -28.26 -42.99
N MET A 569 -23.94 -27.53 -43.26
CA MET A 569 -24.26 -27.03 -44.60
C MET A 569 -23.67 -25.63 -44.78
N LYS A 570 -22.97 -25.38 -45.89
CA LYS A 570 -22.43 -24.07 -46.24
C LYS A 570 -23.55 -23.18 -46.80
N GLU A 571 -23.74 -21.99 -46.21
CA GLU A 571 -24.77 -21.01 -46.61
C GLU A 571 -24.17 -19.79 -47.35
N GLY A 572 -22.94 -19.91 -47.85
CA GLY A 572 -22.19 -18.81 -48.46
C GLY A 572 -21.51 -17.93 -47.41
N GLY A 573 -20.66 -16.99 -47.83
CA GLY A 573 -20.01 -16.02 -46.93
C GLY A 573 -19.19 -16.61 -45.78
N ASN A 574 -18.67 -17.84 -45.93
CA ASN A 574 -18.00 -18.61 -44.86
C ASN A 574 -18.90 -18.91 -43.63
N LEU A 575 -20.20 -19.01 -43.87
CA LEU A 575 -21.21 -19.36 -42.89
C LEU A 575 -21.61 -20.83 -43.04
N TYR A 576 -21.86 -21.45 -41.90
CA TYR A 576 -22.34 -22.81 -41.77
C TYR A 576 -23.67 -22.82 -41.03
N ARG A 577 -24.54 -23.75 -41.41
CA ARG A 577 -25.82 -24.02 -40.75
C ARG A 577 -25.86 -25.47 -40.29
N ALA A 578 -26.35 -25.67 -39.07
CA ALA A 578 -26.62 -26.99 -38.53
C ALA A 578 -27.65 -27.73 -39.40
N SER A 579 -27.45 -29.04 -39.58
CA SER A 579 -28.37 -29.91 -40.31
C SER A 579 -28.90 -31.01 -39.40
N ALA A 580 -29.86 -31.81 -39.89
CA ALA A 580 -30.32 -32.97 -39.13
C ALA A 580 -29.19 -33.98 -38.81
N ASN A 581 -28.07 -33.94 -39.54
CA ASN A 581 -26.94 -34.86 -39.37
C ASN A 581 -25.78 -34.29 -38.54
N THR A 582 -25.83 -33.02 -38.10
CA THR A 582 -24.81 -32.42 -37.22
C THR A 582 -25.03 -32.78 -35.75
N GLY A 583 -26.27 -33.13 -35.38
CA GLY A 583 -26.74 -33.07 -34.01
C GLY A 583 -27.06 -31.64 -33.59
N ASP A 584 -27.51 -31.49 -32.34
CA ASP A 584 -27.74 -30.18 -31.73
C ASP A 584 -26.41 -29.47 -31.44
N PRO A 585 -26.33 -28.14 -31.62
CA PRO A 585 -25.12 -27.38 -31.29
C PRO A 585 -24.87 -27.42 -29.78
N MET A 586 -23.65 -27.80 -29.39
CA MET A 586 -23.20 -27.69 -28.01
C MET A 586 -22.55 -26.32 -27.83
N TYR A 587 -23.15 -25.48 -26.99
CA TYR A 587 -22.60 -24.18 -26.64
C TYR A 587 -21.67 -24.30 -25.43
N GLY A 588 -20.58 -23.57 -25.44
CA GLY A 588 -19.61 -23.57 -24.37
C GLY A 588 -18.66 -22.39 -24.43
N LEU A 589 -17.99 -22.16 -23.31
CA LEU A 589 -17.00 -21.12 -23.16
C LEU A 589 -15.61 -21.62 -23.59
N ALA A 590 -14.78 -20.71 -24.08
CA ALA A 590 -13.38 -21.00 -24.40
C ALA A 590 -12.61 -21.35 -23.10
N GLN A 591 -11.59 -22.19 -23.25
CA GLN A 591 -10.69 -22.76 -22.22
C GLN A 591 -11.33 -23.56 -21.07
N THR A 592 -12.63 -23.38 -20.79
CA THR A 592 -13.35 -24.00 -19.67
C THR A 592 -14.18 -25.20 -20.12
N ASN A 593 -15.14 -24.99 -21.04
CA ASN A 593 -15.93 -26.07 -21.63
C ASN A 593 -15.20 -26.71 -22.81
N PHE A 594 -14.55 -25.88 -23.61
CA PHE A 594 -13.76 -26.31 -24.77
C PHE A 594 -12.28 -26.07 -24.52
N GLY A 595 -11.43 -26.99 -24.98
CA GLY A 595 -9.97 -26.81 -24.98
C GLY A 595 -9.47 -25.79 -26.00
N SER A 596 -10.33 -24.89 -26.48
CA SER A 596 -10.02 -23.85 -27.45
C SER A 596 -9.78 -22.50 -26.79
N THR A 597 -8.92 -21.70 -27.41
CA THR A 597 -8.56 -20.35 -26.96
C THR A 597 -8.93 -19.34 -28.04
N ILE A 598 -9.34 -18.14 -27.65
CA ILE A 598 -9.63 -17.04 -28.58
C ILE A 598 -8.48 -16.05 -28.53
N TYR A 599 -7.94 -15.66 -29.68
CA TYR A 599 -6.95 -14.58 -29.79
C TYR A 599 -7.63 -13.33 -30.33
N SER A 600 -7.48 -12.21 -29.63
CA SER A 600 -7.89 -10.89 -30.10
C SER A 600 -6.79 -10.22 -30.91
N GLY A 601 -7.15 -9.46 -31.95
CA GLY A 601 -6.19 -8.84 -32.87
C GLY A 601 -5.66 -9.78 -33.94
N TYR A 602 -6.31 -10.93 -34.15
CA TYR A 602 -5.89 -11.95 -35.09
C TYR A 602 -7.05 -12.45 -35.94
N VAL A 603 -6.76 -12.84 -37.18
CA VAL A 603 -7.69 -13.55 -38.06
C VAL A 603 -7.10 -14.87 -38.53
N GLU A 604 -7.95 -15.89 -38.65
CA GLU A 604 -7.55 -17.18 -39.22
C GLU A 604 -7.52 -17.12 -40.75
N LYS A 605 -6.40 -17.49 -41.37
CA LYS A 605 -6.29 -17.64 -42.83
C LYS A 605 -6.89 -18.94 -43.34
N SER A 606 -7.11 -19.00 -44.65
CA SER A 606 -7.48 -20.23 -45.33
C SER A 606 -6.45 -21.33 -45.03
N ASN A 607 -6.93 -22.55 -44.80
CA ASN A 607 -6.06 -23.72 -44.60
C ASN A 607 -5.62 -24.38 -45.92
N VAL A 608 -5.89 -23.72 -47.06
CA VAL A 608 -5.56 -24.23 -48.39
C VAL A 608 -4.08 -24.00 -48.71
N ASP A 609 -3.36 -25.07 -49.00
CA ASP A 609 -2.00 -25.01 -49.53
C ASP A 609 -1.99 -24.95 -51.08
N LEU A 610 -1.53 -23.83 -51.62
CA LEU A 610 -1.49 -23.57 -53.06
C LEU A 610 -0.62 -24.58 -53.83
N ALA A 611 0.52 -25.00 -53.28
CA ALA A 611 1.42 -25.93 -53.95
C ALA A 611 0.76 -27.29 -54.13
N LYS A 612 0.06 -27.74 -53.08
CA LYS A 612 -0.74 -28.97 -53.11
C LYS A 612 -1.89 -28.86 -54.10
N GLN A 613 -2.66 -27.77 -54.08
CA GLN A 613 -3.80 -27.58 -54.99
C GLN A 613 -3.36 -27.56 -56.46
N PHE A 614 -2.24 -26.93 -56.80
CA PHE A 614 -1.72 -26.97 -58.18
C PHE A 614 -1.25 -28.36 -58.60
N ALA A 615 -0.63 -29.12 -57.71
CA ALA A 615 -0.27 -30.51 -57.99
C ALA A 615 -1.52 -31.37 -58.26
N ASP A 616 -2.53 -31.25 -57.41
CA ASP A 616 -3.81 -31.95 -57.56
C ASP A 616 -4.53 -31.53 -58.85
N MET A 617 -4.47 -30.24 -59.23
CA MET A 617 -5.01 -29.74 -60.50
C MET A 617 -4.35 -30.43 -61.70
N ILE A 618 -3.01 -30.55 -61.69
CA ILE A 618 -2.27 -31.21 -62.77
C ILE A 618 -2.65 -32.70 -62.85
N VAL A 619 -2.82 -33.36 -61.71
CA VAL A 619 -3.25 -34.77 -61.66
C VAL A 619 -4.67 -34.92 -62.21
N ALA A 620 -5.60 -34.08 -61.78
CA ALA A 620 -6.99 -34.09 -62.24
C ALA A 620 -7.10 -33.81 -63.76
N GLN A 621 -6.35 -32.83 -64.28
CA GLN A 621 -6.28 -32.53 -65.71
C GLN A 621 -5.70 -33.69 -66.53
N ARG A 622 -4.61 -34.32 -66.05
CA ARG A 622 -4.03 -35.50 -66.71
C ARG A 622 -4.99 -36.69 -66.69
N GLY A 623 -5.72 -36.87 -65.58
CA GLY A 623 -6.78 -37.87 -65.46
C GLY A 623 -7.89 -37.65 -66.48
N PHE A 624 -8.41 -36.43 -66.58
CA PHE A 624 -9.40 -36.05 -67.59
C PHE A 624 -8.92 -36.32 -69.02
N GLN A 625 -7.68 -35.92 -69.36
CA GLN A 625 -7.09 -36.16 -70.68
C GLN A 625 -6.91 -37.66 -70.96
N ALA A 626 -6.50 -38.45 -69.98
CA ALA A 626 -6.36 -39.90 -70.11
C ALA A 626 -7.72 -40.57 -70.38
N CYS A 627 -8.76 -40.21 -69.64
CA CYS A 627 -10.12 -40.71 -69.85
C CYS A 627 -10.68 -40.32 -71.23
N SER A 628 -10.39 -39.10 -71.71
CA SER A 628 -10.76 -38.68 -73.07
C SER A 628 -10.08 -39.53 -74.16
N ARG A 629 -8.79 -39.88 -73.99
CA ARG A 629 -8.10 -40.81 -74.93
C ARG A 629 -8.71 -42.21 -74.93
N VAL A 630 -9.25 -42.69 -73.81
CA VAL A 630 -9.95 -43.99 -73.75
C VAL A 630 -11.21 -43.97 -74.62
N ILE A 631 -11.91 -42.83 -74.69
CA ILE A 631 -13.09 -42.66 -75.53
C ILE A 631 -12.69 -42.64 -77.02
N THR A 632 -11.69 -41.84 -77.41
CA THR A 632 -11.26 -41.75 -78.81
C THR A 632 -10.68 -43.08 -79.32
N THR A 633 -9.93 -43.81 -78.50
CA THR A 633 -9.43 -45.14 -78.87
C THR A 633 -10.56 -46.17 -78.98
N SER A 634 -11.56 -46.11 -78.10
CA SER A 634 -12.75 -46.96 -78.21
C SER A 634 -13.57 -46.66 -79.45
N ASP A 635 -13.69 -45.38 -79.83
CA ASP A 635 -14.38 -44.93 -81.05
C ASP A 635 -13.67 -45.41 -82.31
N HIS A 636 -12.34 -45.25 -82.40
CA HIS A 636 -11.54 -45.79 -83.49
C HIS A 636 -11.68 -47.31 -83.64
N MET A 637 -11.71 -48.08 -82.55
CA MET A 637 -11.94 -49.53 -82.60
C MET A 637 -13.34 -49.88 -83.10
N LEU A 638 -14.37 -49.10 -82.71
CA LEU A 638 -15.73 -49.30 -83.22
C LEU A 638 -15.81 -49.01 -84.71
N GLU A 639 -15.14 -47.94 -85.17
CA GLU A 639 -15.07 -47.60 -86.59
C GLU A 639 -14.44 -48.74 -87.40
N GLU A 640 -13.29 -49.27 -86.96
CA GLU A 640 -12.64 -50.41 -87.62
C GLU A 640 -13.52 -51.68 -87.63
N ILE A 641 -14.23 -51.98 -86.53
CA ILE A 641 -15.19 -53.10 -86.51
C ILE A 641 -16.34 -52.87 -87.50
N THR A 642 -16.86 -51.65 -87.60
CA THR A 642 -17.94 -51.35 -88.56
C THR A 642 -17.48 -51.45 -90.02
N ARG A 643 -16.22 -51.12 -90.30
CA ARG A 643 -15.58 -51.33 -91.61
C ARG A 643 -15.44 -52.82 -91.92
N LEU A 644 -14.97 -53.62 -90.96
CA LEU A 644 -14.85 -55.09 -91.11
C LEU A 644 -16.20 -55.81 -91.26
N LYS A 645 -17.29 -55.27 -90.71
CA LYS A 645 -18.64 -55.83 -90.90
C LYS A 645 -19.25 -55.48 -92.27
N ARG A 646 -18.77 -54.40 -92.90
CA ARG A 646 -19.23 -53.93 -94.21
C ARG A 646 -18.43 -54.51 -95.38
N ALA A 647 -17.18 -54.90 -95.14
CA ALA A 647 -16.40 -55.79 -96.01
C ALA A 647 -16.92 -57.22 -95.88
#